data_AF-A0A955VUZ4-F1
#
_entry.id   AF-A0A955VUZ4-F1
#
_cell.length_a   1.000
_cell.length_b   1.000
_cell.length_c   1.000
_cell.angle_alpha   90.00
_cell.angle_beta   90.00
_cell.angle_gamma   90.00
#
_symmetry.space_group_name_H-M   'P 1'
#
loop_
_entity.id
_entity.type
_entity.pdbx_description
1 polymer ?
#
loop_
_entity_poly.entity_id
_entity_poly.type
_entity_poly.pdbx_seq_one_letter_code
_entity_poly.pdbx_strand_id
1 'polypeptide(L)'
;MKRLISLMILAATPALGQQPGDVCTPGSVADRPGLACLPSTLPNGRREWALDPTHILNARVGDSTLSSGCGRVGKLLSQVQPGQLYGHTGIMVEDRYALRNSTAAADRMQAYPVGSFGEPTDGFRTDVVRFGWPGTITQSVSGAYEGEYLSDPEDGKRYRLKPFSDRPDAKCDLQVPAAVLKPAPDEELAHPWVRPLLADAAKAAAKIDGHYRFYGYTDGSLFDVAPAAAGWAAGSVPTVCSTFVRAAMKAAGAQLEGTLEPTDCLGDAACDVGTALPDAFDGMYLYDEAERAAAAAWLNADLLAEAEEKAGIGGVLFFDAASDVANQITNCFAFDWCGHIDDGARDLMNAGLAAACDEEDAKDSTCWAHPGVGRTTSPDDMMRWDPPSLGGVYGHKEDLATRPSAYFVQHRWQAAADFGDVHGVVRYQGQAMGKVEVNADGVYDFTDVGGRYAVVGLPAGAQTLQACIALDNGTLLGGGVDVDVVAGDDIEADIDLQIVPACWGPPTTRWTRRVSIGGQFTIIDDEFWTANEVKTFDVAPQEAILQPLPGLDRHTFTFTACHGGEVRGQFEVIATLRAKDDQPVVETVMKVVLREGSSCDLDEDVERRFQTEADVGPSVTHLFHETIVSNEWDSNDTIKTQITVTNQPVEGTDTLVLP
;
A
#
# COMPACT_ATOMS: atom_id res chain seq x y z
N MET A 1 -34.80 54.91 -1.29
CA MET A 1 -34.13 53.94 -2.18
C MET A 1 -34.09 52.61 -1.45
N LYS A 2 -34.90 51.64 -1.91
CA LYS A 2 -35.01 50.29 -1.34
C LYS A 2 -33.82 49.46 -1.82
N ARG A 3 -33.06 48.85 -0.90
CA ARG A 3 -32.11 47.78 -1.25
C ARG A 3 -32.89 46.46 -1.25
N LEU A 4 -32.96 45.83 -2.41
CA LEU A 4 -33.48 44.47 -2.59
C LEU A 4 -32.53 43.49 -1.90
N ILE A 5 -33.07 42.72 -0.96
CA ILE A 5 -32.48 41.47 -0.50
C ILE A 5 -32.89 40.42 -1.52
N SER A 6 -31.96 39.98 -2.38
CA SER A 6 -32.14 38.79 -3.21
C SER A 6 -32.03 37.57 -2.32
N LEU A 7 -33.18 37.06 -1.88
CA LEU A 7 -33.33 35.75 -1.30
C LEU A 7 -33.17 34.72 -2.43
N MET A 8 -31.96 34.18 -2.60
CA MET A 8 -31.76 32.97 -3.41
C MET A 8 -32.39 31.81 -2.64
N ILE A 9 -33.61 31.46 -3.03
CA ILE A 9 -34.19 30.16 -2.69
C ILE A 9 -33.39 29.14 -3.50
N LEU A 10 -32.49 28.40 -2.86
CA LEU A 10 -32.02 27.12 -3.38
C LEU A 10 -33.27 26.25 -3.51
N ALA A 11 -33.80 26.14 -4.73
CA ALA A 11 -34.68 25.03 -5.06
C ALA A 11 -33.79 23.79 -4.98
N ALA A 12 -33.93 23.02 -3.91
CA ALA A 12 -33.46 21.64 -3.90
C ALA A 12 -34.08 20.97 -5.13
N THR A 13 -33.25 20.61 -6.11
CA THR A 13 -33.64 19.65 -7.13
C THR A 13 -34.19 18.44 -6.38
N PRO A 14 -35.45 18.03 -6.60
CA PRO A 14 -35.92 16.79 -6.01
C PRO A 14 -34.97 15.70 -6.47
N ALA A 15 -34.48 14.89 -5.53
CA ALA A 15 -33.78 13.66 -5.85
C ALA A 15 -34.63 12.94 -6.90
N LEU A 16 -34.09 12.73 -8.10
CA LEU A 16 -34.73 11.89 -9.10
C LEU A 16 -34.92 10.53 -8.43
N GLY A 17 -36.18 10.17 -8.12
CA GLY A 17 -36.48 8.88 -7.52
C GLY A 17 -35.97 7.75 -8.43
N GLN A 18 -35.56 6.64 -7.82
CA GLN A 18 -34.99 5.46 -8.48
C GLN A 18 -35.78 5.08 -9.75
N GLN A 19 -35.08 4.96 -10.88
CA GLN A 19 -35.67 4.56 -12.17
C GLN A 19 -35.19 3.18 -12.60
N PRO A 20 -36.01 2.43 -13.36
CA PRO A 20 -35.54 1.22 -14.03
C PRO A 20 -34.28 1.51 -14.86
N GLY A 21 -33.24 0.70 -14.69
CA GLY A 21 -31.95 0.83 -15.36
C GLY A 21 -30.89 1.58 -14.56
N ASP A 22 -31.26 2.30 -13.50
CA ASP A 22 -30.28 2.94 -12.60
C ASP A 22 -29.46 1.86 -11.88
N VAL A 23 -28.15 2.10 -11.68
CA VAL A 23 -27.27 1.21 -10.92
C VAL A 23 -27.77 1.11 -9.47
N CYS A 24 -27.72 -0.10 -8.91
CA CYS A 24 -28.14 -0.37 -7.53
C CYS A 24 -27.22 -1.40 -6.87
N THR A 25 -27.30 -1.48 -5.54
CA THR A 25 -26.59 -2.49 -4.74
C THR A 25 -27.56 -3.63 -4.42
N PRO A 26 -27.19 -4.91 -4.67
CA PRO A 26 -28.01 -6.07 -4.28
C PRO A 26 -28.51 -5.96 -2.83
N GLY A 27 -29.72 -6.44 -2.56
CA GLY A 27 -30.38 -6.33 -1.26
C GLY A 27 -30.93 -4.93 -0.90
N SER A 28 -30.63 -3.89 -1.69
CA SER A 28 -31.24 -2.58 -1.49
C SER A 28 -32.76 -2.64 -1.68
N VAL A 29 -33.50 -2.01 -0.76
CA VAL A 29 -34.94 -1.85 -0.88
C VAL A 29 -35.24 -0.66 -1.80
N ALA A 30 -36.08 -0.88 -2.81
CA ALA A 30 -36.50 0.21 -3.68
C ALA A 30 -37.45 1.17 -2.95
N ASP A 31 -37.26 2.47 -3.12
CA ASP A 31 -38.19 3.51 -2.68
C ASP A 31 -39.54 3.41 -3.42
N ARG A 32 -39.53 2.73 -4.58
CA ARG A 32 -40.69 2.55 -5.45
C ARG A 32 -41.11 1.07 -5.48
N PRO A 33 -42.38 0.74 -5.14
CA PRO A 33 -42.89 -0.62 -5.24
C PRO A 33 -42.76 -1.19 -6.66
N GLY A 34 -42.44 -2.49 -6.75
CA GLY A 34 -42.31 -3.22 -8.01
C GLY A 34 -40.93 -3.08 -8.68
N LEU A 35 -39.95 -2.50 -8.01
CA LEU A 35 -38.54 -2.55 -8.41
C LEU A 35 -37.74 -3.48 -7.50
N ALA A 36 -36.84 -4.24 -8.10
CA ALA A 36 -35.82 -5.02 -7.41
C ALA A 36 -34.45 -4.69 -8.00
N CYS A 37 -33.41 -4.80 -7.17
CA CYS A 37 -32.04 -4.64 -7.64
C CYS A 37 -31.56 -5.97 -8.24
N LEU A 38 -31.61 -6.10 -9.56
CA LEU A 38 -31.37 -7.36 -10.26
C LEU A 38 -30.09 -7.33 -11.09
N PRO A 39 -29.45 -8.50 -11.33
CA PRO A 39 -28.38 -8.65 -12.31
C PRO A 39 -28.76 -8.04 -13.64
N SER A 40 -27.97 -7.09 -14.12
CA SER A 40 -28.19 -6.48 -15.42
C SER A 40 -27.73 -7.45 -16.51
N THR A 41 -28.53 -7.53 -17.57
CA THR A 41 -28.19 -8.29 -18.77
C THR A 41 -28.11 -7.36 -19.97
N LEU A 42 -27.07 -7.55 -20.78
CA LEU A 42 -26.91 -6.90 -22.06
C LEU A 42 -27.98 -7.40 -23.05
N PRO A 43 -28.31 -6.66 -24.13
CA PRO A 43 -29.32 -7.06 -25.11
C PRO A 43 -29.09 -8.43 -25.78
N ASN A 44 -27.89 -8.99 -25.66
CA ASN A 44 -27.54 -10.33 -26.15
C ASN A 44 -27.76 -11.45 -25.12
N GLY A 45 -28.41 -11.15 -23.98
CA GLY A 45 -28.70 -12.10 -22.91
C GLY A 45 -27.51 -12.42 -21.99
N ARG A 46 -26.34 -11.79 -22.17
CA ARG A 46 -25.18 -11.98 -21.29
C ARG A 46 -25.24 -11.02 -20.10
N ARG A 47 -24.72 -11.44 -18.93
CA ARG A 47 -24.56 -10.55 -17.77
C ARG A 47 -23.70 -9.33 -18.13
N GLU A 48 -24.13 -8.16 -17.66
CA GLU A 48 -23.32 -6.94 -17.65
C GLU A 48 -22.31 -7.06 -16.49
N TRP A 49 -21.05 -6.82 -16.79
CA TRP A 49 -19.96 -6.84 -15.81
C TRP A 49 -19.38 -5.44 -15.66
N ALA A 50 -19.10 -5.05 -14.43
CA ALA A 50 -18.37 -3.84 -14.11
C ALA A 50 -17.02 -4.19 -13.49
N LEU A 51 -16.03 -3.32 -13.73
CA LEU A 51 -14.69 -3.43 -13.18
C LEU A 51 -14.60 -2.58 -11.91
N ASP A 52 -14.23 -3.19 -10.79
CA ASP A 52 -13.68 -2.51 -9.63
C ASP A 52 -12.16 -2.44 -9.84
N PRO A 53 -11.58 -1.29 -10.23
CA PRO A 53 -10.16 -1.22 -10.54
C PRO A 53 -9.32 -1.29 -9.25
N THR A 54 -8.05 -1.67 -9.40
CA THR A 54 -7.10 -1.69 -8.28
C THR A 54 -7.00 -0.31 -7.64
N HIS A 55 -7.09 -0.24 -6.31
CA HIS A 55 -7.05 1.01 -5.55
C HIS A 55 -6.42 0.82 -4.16
N ILE A 56 -5.94 1.92 -3.57
CA ILE A 56 -5.31 1.92 -2.23
C ILE A 56 -6.35 2.35 -1.21
N LEU A 57 -6.77 1.41 -0.36
CA LEU A 57 -7.90 1.57 0.57
C LEU A 57 -7.67 2.67 1.61
N ASN A 58 -6.43 2.85 2.04
CA ASN A 58 -6.05 3.73 3.13
C ASN A 58 -5.33 5.02 2.71
N ALA A 59 -5.39 5.39 1.43
CA ALA A 59 -4.77 6.61 0.91
C ALA A 59 -5.81 7.60 0.33
N ARG A 60 -5.74 8.87 0.76
CA ARG A 60 -6.54 9.99 0.24
C ARG A 60 -5.68 10.95 -0.56
N VAL A 61 -6.31 11.85 -1.31
CA VAL A 61 -5.65 12.90 -2.06
C VAL A 61 -4.63 13.66 -1.20
N GLY A 62 -3.41 13.80 -1.74
CA GLY A 62 -2.26 14.41 -1.08
C GLY A 62 -1.47 13.49 -0.14
N ASP A 63 -2.00 12.32 0.24
CA ASP A 63 -1.19 11.30 0.93
C ASP A 63 -0.12 10.77 -0.04
N SER A 64 1.02 10.33 0.49
CA SER A 64 2.10 9.76 -0.31
C SER A 64 2.16 8.25 -0.17
N THR A 65 2.54 7.57 -1.24
CA THR A 65 2.79 6.11 -1.23
C THR A 65 4.29 5.86 -1.26
N LEU A 66 4.75 4.83 -0.56
CA LEU A 66 6.15 4.41 -0.50
C LEU A 66 6.26 2.97 -1.01
N SER A 67 7.11 2.75 -2.02
CA SER A 67 7.42 1.43 -2.56
C SER A 67 8.71 0.89 -1.95
N SER A 68 8.72 -0.38 -1.57
CA SER A 68 9.89 -1.05 -1.02
C SER A 68 11.11 -0.94 -1.94
N GLY A 69 12.29 -0.82 -1.35
CA GLY A 69 13.57 -0.58 -2.01
C GLY A 69 14.17 -1.77 -2.79
N CYS A 70 13.35 -2.58 -3.44
CA CYS A 70 13.82 -3.83 -4.07
C CYS A 70 14.48 -3.65 -5.46
N GLY A 71 14.27 -2.50 -6.12
CA GLY A 71 14.91 -2.15 -7.39
C GLY A 71 16.33 -1.57 -7.22
N ARG A 72 17.02 -1.31 -8.35
CA ARG A 72 18.37 -0.70 -8.37
C ARG A 72 18.46 0.57 -7.51
N VAL A 73 17.46 1.45 -7.61
CA VAL A 73 17.40 2.69 -6.81
C VAL A 73 17.29 2.38 -5.32
N GLY A 74 16.46 1.42 -4.90
CA GLY A 74 16.34 1.09 -3.48
C GLY A 74 17.61 0.48 -2.90
N LYS A 75 18.29 -0.40 -3.65
CA LYS A 75 19.61 -0.95 -3.27
C LYS A 75 20.72 0.11 -3.27
N LEU A 76 20.64 1.12 -4.13
CA LEU A 76 21.52 2.28 -4.10
C LEU A 76 21.32 3.07 -2.81
N LEU A 77 20.06 3.40 -2.48
CA LEU A 77 19.73 4.16 -1.28
C LEU A 77 20.02 3.36 0.01
N SER A 78 20.06 2.03 -0.04
CA SER A 78 20.42 1.21 1.12
C SER A 78 21.91 1.27 1.49
N GLN A 79 22.76 1.96 0.71
CA GLN A 79 24.20 2.06 0.97
C GLN A 79 24.59 3.20 1.93
N VAL A 80 23.67 4.13 2.23
CA VAL A 80 23.89 5.24 3.17
C VAL A 80 23.63 4.80 4.62
N GLN A 81 23.85 5.67 5.62
CA GLN A 81 23.65 5.33 7.03
C GLN A 81 22.66 6.29 7.74
N PRO A 82 21.50 5.80 8.22
CA PRO A 82 21.00 4.43 8.11
C PRO A 82 20.64 4.06 6.67
N GLY A 83 20.74 2.77 6.33
CA GLY A 83 20.33 2.29 5.01
C GLY A 83 18.84 2.55 4.78
N GLN A 84 18.50 3.19 3.66
CA GLN A 84 17.11 3.52 3.33
C GLN A 84 16.34 2.27 2.87
N LEU A 85 15.07 2.17 3.24
CA LEU A 85 14.24 0.98 3.07
C LEU A 85 13.29 1.08 1.86
N TYR A 86 12.95 2.29 1.44
CA TYR A 86 12.04 2.61 0.35
C TYR A 86 12.78 3.24 -0.84
N GLY A 87 12.46 2.78 -2.05
CA GLY A 87 13.16 3.17 -3.27
C GLY A 87 12.37 4.09 -4.21
N HIS A 88 11.07 4.26 -3.96
CA HIS A 88 10.20 5.07 -4.80
C HIS A 88 9.01 5.63 -4.03
N THR A 89 8.47 6.76 -4.48
CA THR A 89 7.29 7.39 -3.89
C THR A 89 6.40 8.08 -4.92
N GLY A 90 5.14 8.33 -4.57
CA GLY A 90 4.21 9.14 -5.34
C GLY A 90 3.25 9.88 -4.41
N ILE A 91 2.50 10.82 -4.95
CA ILE A 91 1.43 11.54 -4.23
C ILE A 91 0.08 11.19 -4.86
N MET A 92 -0.92 10.89 -4.03
CA MET A 92 -2.28 10.64 -4.49
C MET A 92 -2.87 11.92 -5.09
N VAL A 93 -3.36 11.86 -6.32
CA VAL A 93 -4.03 12.98 -7.01
C VAL A 93 -5.54 12.81 -7.12
N GLU A 94 -6.01 11.58 -6.90
CA GLU A 94 -7.39 11.21 -6.73
C GLU A 94 -7.46 10.26 -5.54
N ASP A 95 -8.51 10.36 -4.71
CA ASP A 95 -8.68 9.46 -3.58
C ASP A 95 -8.60 8.01 -4.06
N ARG A 96 -7.62 7.26 -3.54
CA ARG A 96 -7.41 5.81 -3.76
C ARG A 96 -7.11 5.33 -5.18
N TYR A 97 -7.49 6.08 -6.22
CA TYR A 97 -7.56 5.57 -7.58
C TYR A 97 -6.45 6.06 -8.49
N ALA A 98 -5.85 7.22 -8.22
CA ALA A 98 -4.78 7.75 -9.05
C ALA A 98 -3.70 8.45 -8.23
N LEU A 99 -2.45 8.24 -8.64
CA LEU A 99 -1.28 8.90 -8.08
C LEU A 99 -0.46 9.56 -9.19
N ARG A 100 0.36 10.51 -8.79
CA ARG A 100 1.38 11.11 -9.65
C ARG A 100 2.75 10.87 -9.03
N ASN A 101 3.72 10.51 -9.86
CA ASN A 101 5.09 10.25 -9.45
C ASN A 101 6.06 10.79 -10.51
N SER A 102 7.36 10.72 -10.24
CA SER A 102 8.41 10.99 -11.22
C SER A 102 9.33 9.77 -11.36
N THR A 103 9.42 9.21 -12.58
CA THR A 103 10.15 7.97 -12.87
C THR A 103 10.76 7.97 -14.27
N ALA A 104 11.63 7.00 -14.56
CA ALA A 104 12.22 6.80 -15.88
C ALA A 104 12.05 5.36 -16.38
N ALA A 105 11.85 5.23 -17.70
CA ALA A 105 11.94 3.96 -18.40
C ALA A 105 13.41 3.58 -18.62
N ALA A 106 13.96 2.70 -17.79
CA ALA A 106 15.32 2.19 -17.97
C ALA A 106 15.54 1.55 -19.37
N ASP A 107 14.52 0.85 -19.88
CA ASP A 107 14.52 0.25 -21.23
C ASP A 107 14.61 1.30 -22.34
N ARG A 108 14.18 2.54 -22.08
CA ARG A 108 14.35 3.64 -23.04
C ARG A 108 15.82 3.96 -23.21
N MET A 109 16.57 4.12 -22.11
CA MET A 109 18.02 4.36 -22.16
C MET A 109 18.75 3.28 -22.97
N GLN A 110 18.40 2.02 -22.76
CA GLN A 110 18.98 0.88 -23.50
C GLN A 110 18.69 0.92 -25.02
N ALA A 111 17.70 1.70 -25.48
CA ALA A 111 17.39 1.85 -26.90
C ALA A 111 18.24 2.92 -27.62
N TYR A 112 19.06 3.68 -26.89
CA TYR A 112 19.92 4.74 -27.45
C TYR A 112 21.40 4.54 -27.11
N PRO A 113 22.02 3.40 -27.49
CA PRO A 113 23.44 3.16 -27.32
C PRO A 113 24.28 4.07 -28.24
N VAL A 114 25.46 4.45 -27.78
CA VAL A 114 26.51 5.13 -28.57
C VAL A 114 27.69 4.18 -28.67
N GLY A 115 28.23 4.04 -29.88
CA GLY A 115 29.34 3.13 -30.13
C GLY A 115 29.20 2.35 -31.44
N SER A 116 29.91 1.24 -31.51
CA SER A 116 29.98 0.40 -32.71
C SER A 116 28.89 -0.66 -32.74
N PHE A 117 28.41 -1.02 -33.94
CA PHE A 117 27.45 -2.11 -34.17
C PHE A 117 26.09 -1.98 -33.46
N GLY A 118 25.74 -0.79 -32.96
CA GLY A 118 24.51 -0.57 -32.19
C GLY A 118 24.61 -1.04 -30.74
N GLU A 119 25.82 -1.26 -30.23
CA GLU A 119 26.11 -1.58 -28.84
C GLU A 119 26.65 -0.34 -28.10
N PRO A 120 26.46 -0.22 -26.78
CA PRO A 120 26.90 0.92 -25.98
C PRO A 120 28.41 0.87 -25.69
N THR A 121 29.23 0.67 -26.73
CA THR A 121 30.71 0.61 -26.59
C THR A 121 31.36 1.95 -26.29
N ASP A 122 30.55 3.01 -26.23
CA ASP A 122 30.94 4.38 -25.94
C ASP A 122 29.86 5.04 -25.05
N GLY A 123 29.19 4.22 -24.23
CA GLY A 123 28.07 4.61 -23.37
C GLY A 123 26.72 4.75 -24.10
N PHE A 124 25.85 5.57 -23.53
CA PHE A 124 24.53 5.91 -24.04
C PHE A 124 24.44 7.38 -24.46
N ARG A 125 23.43 7.72 -25.25
CA ARG A 125 23.20 9.10 -25.69
C ARG A 125 22.99 10.01 -24.47
N THR A 126 23.82 11.04 -24.32
CA THR A 126 23.91 11.89 -23.12
C THR A 126 22.58 12.50 -22.70
N ASP A 127 21.78 13.01 -23.65
CA ASP A 127 20.47 13.60 -23.37
C ASP A 127 19.46 12.57 -22.81
N VAL A 128 19.55 11.30 -23.21
CA VAL A 128 18.65 10.24 -22.73
C VAL A 128 18.99 9.83 -21.30
N VAL A 129 20.29 9.78 -20.97
CA VAL A 129 20.77 9.49 -19.61
C VAL A 129 20.46 10.66 -18.68
N ARG A 130 20.68 11.89 -19.16
CA ARG A 130 20.54 13.12 -18.38
C ARG A 130 19.08 13.58 -18.20
N PHE A 131 18.24 13.40 -19.22
CA PHE A 131 16.83 13.75 -19.20
C PHE A 131 16.01 12.46 -19.35
N GLY A 132 15.79 11.77 -18.23
CA GLY A 132 15.06 10.52 -18.18
C GLY A 132 13.57 10.74 -18.47
N TRP A 133 13.04 9.96 -19.40
CA TRP A 133 11.62 9.95 -19.75
C TRP A 133 10.90 8.81 -19.02
N PRO A 134 9.64 8.97 -18.57
CA PRO A 134 8.77 10.13 -18.80
C PRO A 134 8.93 11.28 -17.82
N GLY A 135 9.68 11.10 -16.73
CA GLY A 135 9.64 12.04 -15.62
C GLY A 135 8.29 11.99 -14.93
N THR A 136 7.61 13.12 -14.81
CA THR A 136 6.34 13.20 -14.10
C THR A 136 5.19 12.57 -14.86
N ILE A 137 4.52 11.59 -14.24
CA ILE A 137 3.37 10.89 -14.82
C ILE A 137 2.24 10.75 -13.82
N THR A 138 1.01 10.91 -14.29
CA THR A 138 -0.21 10.56 -13.54
C THR A 138 -0.70 9.23 -14.06
N GLN A 139 -0.92 8.28 -13.15
CA GLN A 139 -1.40 6.94 -13.48
C GLN A 139 -2.55 6.58 -12.54
N SER A 140 -3.45 5.72 -13.02
CA SER A 140 -4.30 4.98 -12.10
C SER A 140 -3.43 4.08 -11.20
N VAL A 141 -3.92 3.70 -10.03
CA VAL A 141 -3.22 2.76 -9.15
C VAL A 141 -2.95 1.44 -9.88
N SER A 142 -3.90 0.92 -10.66
CA SER A 142 -3.64 -0.25 -11.53
C SER A 142 -2.48 0.01 -12.50
N GLY A 143 -2.45 1.15 -13.20
CA GLY A 143 -1.33 1.50 -14.10
C GLY A 143 0.02 1.62 -13.38
N ALA A 144 0.04 2.15 -12.16
CA ALA A 144 1.26 2.34 -11.37
C ALA A 144 1.83 1.03 -10.79
N TYR A 145 0.97 0.11 -10.33
CA TYR A 145 1.35 -1.13 -9.64
C TYR A 145 1.37 -2.36 -10.55
N GLU A 146 0.53 -2.40 -11.60
CA GLU A 146 0.45 -3.52 -12.55
C GLU A 146 1.18 -3.18 -13.86
N GLY A 147 1.39 -1.89 -14.11
CA GLY A 147 2.19 -1.35 -15.20
C GLY A 147 1.36 -0.82 -16.37
N GLU A 148 1.85 0.24 -17.00
CA GLU A 148 1.19 0.95 -18.09
C GLU A 148 2.15 1.17 -19.26
N TYR A 149 1.65 1.11 -20.49
CA TYR A 149 2.47 1.37 -21.68
C TYR A 149 2.31 2.82 -22.15
N LEU A 150 3.39 3.59 -22.04
CA LEU A 150 3.48 4.94 -22.59
C LEU A 150 4.28 4.93 -23.91
N SER A 151 3.94 5.84 -24.81
CA SER A 151 4.66 6.03 -26.08
C SER A 151 5.74 7.11 -25.93
N ASP A 152 6.97 6.79 -26.30
CA ASP A 152 8.09 7.71 -26.34
C ASP A 152 7.80 8.86 -27.32
N PRO A 153 7.98 10.13 -26.91
CA PRO A 153 7.70 11.29 -27.73
C PRO A 153 8.65 11.43 -28.94
N GLU A 154 9.81 10.78 -28.93
CA GLU A 154 10.82 10.91 -29.98
C GLU A 154 10.59 9.96 -31.16
N ASP A 155 10.30 8.68 -30.88
CA ASP A 155 10.20 7.63 -31.89
C ASP A 155 8.84 6.88 -31.91
N GLY A 156 7.96 7.16 -30.94
CA GLY A 156 6.66 6.51 -30.79
C GLY A 156 6.72 5.08 -30.23
N LYS A 157 7.91 4.58 -29.86
CA LYS A 157 8.07 3.24 -29.27
C LYS A 157 7.40 3.19 -27.91
N ARG A 158 6.79 2.05 -27.59
CA ARG A 158 6.06 1.86 -26.33
C ARG A 158 6.91 1.19 -25.29
N TYR A 159 6.96 1.79 -24.10
CA TYR A 159 7.67 1.26 -22.94
C TYR A 159 6.68 1.00 -21.81
N ARG A 160 6.81 -0.15 -21.15
CA ARG A 160 5.99 -0.48 -19.98
C ARG A 160 6.63 0.12 -18.74
N LEU A 161 5.88 0.95 -18.03
CA LEU A 161 6.29 1.56 -16.78
C LEU A 161 5.53 0.91 -15.63
N LYS A 162 6.26 0.41 -14.64
CA LYS A 162 5.72 -0.16 -13.40
C LYS A 162 6.50 0.42 -12.22
N PRO A 163 6.26 1.69 -11.84
CA PRO A 163 7.06 2.36 -10.83
C PRO A 163 6.87 1.82 -9.40
N PHE A 164 5.74 1.15 -9.11
CA PHE A 164 5.44 0.63 -7.78
C PHE A 164 5.34 -0.89 -7.76
N SER A 165 5.67 -1.47 -6.61
CA SER A 165 5.37 -2.86 -6.27
C SER A 165 4.69 -2.90 -4.90
N ASP A 166 3.57 -3.61 -4.82
CA ASP A 166 2.86 -3.90 -3.57
C ASP A 166 3.47 -5.12 -2.83
N ARG A 167 4.31 -5.89 -3.52
CA ARG A 167 5.03 -7.03 -2.96
C ARG A 167 6.54 -6.77 -2.95
N PRO A 168 7.24 -7.01 -1.83
CA PRO A 168 8.69 -7.19 -1.89
C PRO A 168 8.98 -8.39 -2.81
N ASP A 169 9.89 -8.22 -3.77
CA ASP A 169 10.32 -9.31 -4.65
C ASP A 169 10.88 -10.45 -3.76
N ALA A 170 10.62 -11.71 -4.09
CA ALA A 170 11.22 -12.86 -3.38
C ALA A 170 12.75 -12.86 -3.44
N LYS A 171 13.35 -12.05 -4.32
CA LYS A 171 14.79 -11.77 -4.42
C LYS A 171 15.27 -10.59 -3.54
N CYS A 172 14.40 -10.03 -2.71
CA CYS A 172 14.66 -8.86 -1.90
C CYS A 172 14.82 -9.28 -0.43
N ASP A 173 16.01 -9.05 0.13
CA ASP A 173 16.27 -9.29 1.56
C ASP A 173 15.62 -8.21 2.46
N LEU A 174 15.25 -7.06 1.88
CA LEU A 174 14.49 -6.00 2.52
C LEU A 174 13.00 -6.37 2.60
N GLN A 175 12.62 -7.03 3.68
CA GLN A 175 11.22 -7.38 3.98
C GLN A 175 10.46 -6.22 4.62
N VAL A 176 10.40 -5.07 3.94
CA VAL A 176 9.53 -3.96 4.34
C VAL A 176 8.28 -3.90 3.44
N PRO A 177 7.08 -3.81 4.02
CA PRO A 177 5.86 -3.60 3.24
C PRO A 177 5.87 -2.20 2.62
N ALA A 178 5.22 -2.07 1.46
CA ALA A 178 4.85 -0.76 0.92
C ALA A 178 4.00 -0.01 1.95
N ALA A 179 4.06 1.32 1.94
CA ALA A 179 3.41 2.13 2.97
C ALA A 179 2.67 3.35 2.39
N VAL A 180 1.79 3.92 3.19
CA VAL A 180 1.14 5.22 2.96
C VAL A 180 1.63 6.18 4.04
N LEU A 181 2.09 7.34 3.59
CA LEU A 181 2.57 8.46 4.40
C LEU A 181 1.49 9.55 4.43
N LYS A 182 1.04 9.93 5.62
CA LYS A 182 -0.15 10.76 5.85
C LYS A 182 -0.13 11.36 7.26
N PRO A 183 -0.99 12.33 7.59
CA PRO A 183 -1.28 12.71 8.98
C PRO A 183 -1.76 11.53 9.84
N ALA A 184 -1.38 11.50 11.11
CA ALA A 184 -2.06 10.61 12.06
C ALA A 184 -3.56 11.01 12.17
N PRO A 185 -4.50 10.07 12.36
CA PRO A 185 -5.92 10.39 12.38
C PRO A 185 -6.33 11.43 13.44
N ASP A 186 -5.70 11.39 14.62
CA ASP A 186 -5.90 12.33 15.72
C ASP A 186 -5.25 13.70 15.43
N GLU A 187 -4.06 13.71 14.84
CA GLU A 187 -3.39 14.93 14.34
C GLU A 187 -4.24 15.63 13.28
N GLU A 188 -4.78 14.91 12.30
CA GLU A 188 -5.64 15.50 11.26
C GLU A 188 -6.93 16.09 11.83
N LEU A 189 -7.52 15.41 12.83
CA LEU A 189 -8.70 15.89 13.52
C LEU A 189 -8.40 17.15 14.35
N ALA A 190 -7.25 17.18 15.03
CA ALA A 190 -6.79 18.32 15.81
C ALA A 190 -6.36 19.52 14.94
N HIS A 191 -5.90 19.24 13.71
CA HIS A 191 -5.37 20.22 12.77
C HIS A 191 -6.12 20.21 11.41
N PRO A 192 -7.39 20.66 11.35
CA PRO A 192 -8.22 20.57 10.13
C PRO A 192 -7.70 21.31 8.89
N TRP A 193 -6.64 22.11 9.03
CA TRP A 193 -5.98 22.80 7.93
C TRP A 193 -5.13 21.85 7.06
N VAL A 194 -4.68 20.70 7.60
CA VAL A 194 -3.74 19.83 6.89
C VAL A 194 -4.36 19.16 5.67
N ARG A 195 -5.60 18.66 5.76
CA ARG A 195 -6.25 17.94 4.65
C ARG A 195 -6.50 18.84 3.43
N PRO A 196 -7.01 20.09 3.57
CA PRO A 196 -7.05 21.05 2.46
C PRO A 196 -5.67 21.34 1.85
N LEU A 197 -4.63 21.47 2.68
CA LEU A 197 -3.26 21.72 2.20
C LEU A 197 -2.71 20.53 1.38
N LEU A 198 -2.92 19.31 1.84
CA LEU A 198 -2.58 18.08 1.11
C LEU A 198 -3.33 17.99 -0.23
N ALA A 199 -4.61 18.37 -0.27
CA ALA A 199 -5.37 18.44 -1.51
C ALA A 199 -4.83 19.52 -2.46
N ASP A 200 -4.33 20.64 -1.94
CA ASP A 200 -3.66 21.67 -2.74
C ASP A 200 -2.28 21.23 -3.25
N ALA A 201 -1.54 20.44 -2.45
CA ALA A 201 -0.30 19.80 -2.88
C ALA A 201 -0.54 18.81 -4.04
N ALA A 202 -1.60 18.00 -3.98
CA ALA A 202 -1.99 17.14 -5.09
C ALA A 202 -2.32 17.94 -6.37
N LYS A 203 -3.03 19.08 -6.25
CA LYS A 203 -3.30 19.99 -7.38
C LYS A 203 -2.02 20.64 -7.90
N ALA A 204 -1.06 20.95 -7.03
CA ALA A 204 0.23 21.50 -7.43
C ALA A 204 1.05 20.44 -8.17
N ALA A 205 1.10 19.21 -7.65
CA ALA A 205 1.74 18.06 -8.28
C ALA A 205 1.29 17.86 -9.72
N ALA A 206 -0.02 17.95 -9.97
CA ALA A 206 -0.61 17.82 -11.31
C ALA A 206 -0.14 18.88 -12.32
N LYS A 207 0.43 20.00 -11.87
CA LYS A 207 0.95 21.09 -12.71
C LYS A 207 2.46 21.02 -12.95
N ILE A 208 3.17 20.17 -12.23
CA ILE A 208 4.62 20.01 -12.42
C ILE A 208 4.83 19.17 -13.67
N ASP A 209 5.36 19.81 -14.71
CA ASP A 209 5.89 19.15 -15.90
C ASP A 209 7.39 18.91 -15.68
N GLY A 210 7.76 17.67 -15.37
CA GLY A 210 9.13 17.32 -15.01
C GLY A 210 9.69 16.17 -15.82
N HIS A 211 11.01 16.18 -16.03
CA HIS A 211 11.77 15.03 -16.49
C HIS A 211 12.40 14.32 -15.29
N TYR A 212 12.68 13.03 -15.45
CA TYR A 212 13.42 12.28 -14.43
C TYR A 212 14.90 12.69 -14.49
N ARG A 213 15.45 13.09 -13.36
CA ARG A 213 16.83 13.56 -13.25
C ARG A 213 17.53 12.81 -12.13
N PHE A 214 18.30 11.77 -12.46
CA PHE A 214 18.82 10.84 -11.46
C PHE A 214 19.71 11.51 -10.38
N TYR A 215 20.44 12.56 -10.79
CA TYR A 215 21.20 13.44 -9.90
C TYR A 215 20.35 14.12 -8.81
N GLY A 216 19.02 14.15 -8.93
CA GLY A 216 18.12 14.62 -7.88
C GLY A 216 18.21 13.81 -6.58
N TYR A 217 18.70 12.57 -6.59
CA TYR A 217 19.03 11.81 -5.36
C TYR A 217 20.38 12.20 -4.73
N THR A 218 21.12 13.11 -5.37
CA THR A 218 22.36 13.67 -4.86
C THR A 218 22.12 15.11 -4.38
N ASP A 219 21.49 15.93 -5.23
CA ASP A 219 21.13 17.32 -4.93
C ASP A 219 19.68 17.59 -5.34
N GLY A 220 18.83 17.75 -4.33
CA GLY A 220 17.40 18.06 -4.51
C GLY A 220 17.11 19.55 -4.71
N SER A 221 18.13 20.42 -4.69
CA SER A 221 18.00 21.87 -4.89
C SER A 221 18.01 22.31 -6.36
N LEU A 222 17.98 21.36 -7.29
CA LEU A 222 17.93 21.61 -8.72
C LEU A 222 16.58 22.21 -9.14
N PHE A 223 16.62 23.42 -9.70
CA PHE A 223 15.40 24.08 -10.22
C PHE A 223 15.53 24.58 -11.67
N ASP A 224 16.67 24.36 -12.32
CA ASP A 224 16.88 24.82 -13.69
C ASP A 224 16.07 23.96 -14.65
N VAL A 225 15.14 24.59 -15.36
CA VAL A 225 14.37 23.94 -16.41
C VAL A 225 15.30 23.42 -17.51
N ALA A 226 14.93 22.28 -18.10
CA ALA A 226 15.72 21.68 -19.17
C ALA A 226 15.83 22.62 -20.38
N PRO A 227 17.03 22.78 -20.97
CA PRO A 227 17.25 23.68 -22.10
C PRO A 227 16.55 23.16 -23.36
N ALA A 228 16.42 24.03 -24.38
CA ALA A 228 15.85 23.65 -25.67
C ALA A 228 16.57 22.46 -26.34
N ALA A 229 17.88 22.31 -26.09
CA ALA A 229 18.67 21.18 -26.59
C ALA A 229 18.28 19.82 -25.97
N ALA A 230 17.51 19.80 -24.87
CA ALA A 230 17.03 18.58 -24.23
C ALA A 230 15.87 17.89 -24.99
N GLY A 231 15.49 18.42 -26.15
CA GLY A 231 14.49 17.81 -27.03
C GLY A 231 13.14 17.70 -26.34
N TRP A 232 12.67 16.47 -26.12
CA TRP A 232 11.37 16.19 -25.51
C TRP A 232 11.22 16.82 -24.12
N ALA A 233 12.32 16.94 -23.36
CA ALA A 233 12.29 17.43 -21.99
C ALA A 233 12.33 18.96 -21.91
N ALA A 234 12.51 19.68 -23.03
CA ALA A 234 12.71 21.13 -23.01
C ALA A 234 11.61 21.87 -22.22
N GLY A 235 12.02 22.71 -21.27
CA GLY A 235 11.12 23.48 -20.40
C GLY A 235 10.60 22.75 -19.17
N SER A 236 10.81 21.45 -19.05
CA SER A 236 10.42 20.66 -17.88
C SER A 236 11.41 20.85 -16.72
N VAL A 237 10.95 20.65 -15.48
CA VAL A 237 11.78 20.73 -14.27
C VAL A 237 12.45 19.39 -13.93
N PRO A 238 13.68 19.40 -13.36
CA PRO A 238 14.36 18.18 -12.95
C PRO A 238 13.72 17.60 -11.70
N THR A 239 13.41 16.31 -11.70
CA THR A 239 12.82 15.64 -10.54
C THR A 239 13.27 14.19 -10.41
N VAL A 240 13.38 13.69 -9.18
CA VAL A 240 13.14 12.28 -8.82
C VAL A 240 11.88 12.19 -7.98
N CYS A 241 11.35 10.99 -7.73
CA CYS A 241 10.05 10.83 -7.08
C CYS A 241 9.88 11.57 -5.76
N SER A 242 10.86 11.52 -4.86
CA SER A 242 10.83 12.19 -3.55
C SER A 242 10.93 13.71 -3.67
N THR A 243 11.89 14.20 -4.46
CA THR A 243 12.03 15.64 -4.75
C THR A 243 10.81 16.22 -5.48
N PHE A 244 10.11 15.40 -6.29
CA PHE A 244 8.85 15.77 -6.92
C PHE A 244 7.73 15.95 -5.90
N VAL A 245 7.56 15.03 -4.95
CA VAL A 245 6.57 15.18 -3.87
C VAL A 245 6.90 16.40 -3.03
N ARG A 246 8.18 16.58 -2.66
CA ARG A 246 8.65 17.79 -1.97
C ARG A 246 8.29 19.06 -2.74
N ALA A 247 8.58 19.12 -4.04
CA ALA A 247 8.26 20.29 -4.87
C ALA A 247 6.75 20.58 -4.90
N ALA A 248 5.91 19.54 -4.96
CA ALA A 248 4.45 19.69 -4.89
C ALA A 248 3.98 20.26 -3.54
N MET A 249 4.54 19.78 -2.44
CA MET A 249 4.23 20.27 -1.09
C MET A 249 4.67 21.73 -0.91
N LYS A 250 5.90 22.06 -1.29
CA LYS A 250 6.42 23.44 -1.24
C LYS A 250 5.59 24.39 -2.11
N ALA A 251 5.16 23.94 -3.29
CA ALA A 251 4.30 24.72 -4.17
C ALA A 251 2.88 24.97 -3.59
N ALA A 252 2.41 24.12 -2.67
CA ALA A 252 1.19 24.35 -1.91
C ALA A 252 1.39 25.21 -0.65
N GLY A 253 2.64 25.59 -0.34
CA GLY A 253 2.98 26.37 0.85
C GLY A 253 3.11 25.54 2.13
N ALA A 254 3.32 24.23 2.00
CA ALA A 254 3.62 23.38 3.15
C ALA A 254 5.01 23.68 3.72
N GLN A 255 5.09 23.64 5.04
CA GLN A 255 6.32 23.38 5.77
C GLN A 255 6.47 21.87 5.90
N LEU A 256 7.66 21.32 5.66
CA LEU A 256 7.90 19.89 5.71
C LEU A 256 8.73 19.50 6.93
N GLU A 257 9.70 20.35 7.25
CA GLU A 257 10.69 20.20 8.28
C GLU A 257 10.90 21.57 8.93
N GLY A 258 10.70 21.64 10.24
CA GLY A 258 10.87 22.84 11.04
C GLY A 258 12.25 22.94 11.63
N THR A 259 12.34 22.61 12.91
CA THR A 259 13.59 22.66 13.66
C THR A 259 14.03 21.24 13.89
N LEU A 260 15.20 20.86 13.37
CA LEU A 260 15.66 19.47 13.42
C LEU A 260 15.59 18.88 14.84
N GLU A 261 14.84 17.79 15.00
CA GLU A 261 14.73 16.99 16.20
C GLU A 261 15.81 15.88 16.25
N PRO A 262 16.05 15.27 17.43
CA PRO A 262 17.00 14.16 17.53
C PRO A 262 16.71 12.99 16.59
N THR A 263 15.45 12.76 16.23
CA THR A 263 15.02 11.73 15.29
C THR A 263 15.48 12.01 13.85
N ASP A 264 15.64 13.29 13.50
CA ASP A 264 16.05 13.70 12.16
C ASP A 264 17.53 13.51 11.93
N CYS A 265 18.29 13.61 13.02
CA CYS A 265 19.73 13.44 13.06
C CYS A 265 20.18 12.00 13.28
N LEU A 266 19.28 11.01 13.29
CA LEU A 266 19.65 9.61 13.47
C LEU A 266 20.54 9.13 12.31
N GLY A 267 21.83 8.96 12.60
CA GLY A 267 22.84 8.48 11.64
C GLY A 267 23.71 9.58 11.02
N ASP A 268 23.35 10.85 11.19
CA ASP A 268 24.10 11.99 10.63
C ASP A 268 24.87 12.74 11.72
N ALA A 269 26.20 12.57 11.76
CA ALA A 269 27.08 13.26 12.70
C ALA A 269 27.22 14.76 12.42
N ALA A 270 26.83 15.22 11.23
CA ALA A 270 26.83 16.63 10.82
C ALA A 270 25.47 17.32 11.03
N CYS A 271 24.44 16.57 11.45
CA CYS A 271 23.13 17.12 11.79
C CYS A 271 23.15 17.83 13.14
N ASP A 272 22.70 19.09 13.17
CA ASP A 272 22.70 19.94 14.36
C ASP A 272 21.27 20.12 14.89
N VAL A 273 20.90 19.28 15.86
CA VAL A 273 19.59 19.29 16.54
C VAL A 273 19.30 20.69 17.09
N GLY A 274 18.10 21.20 16.83
CA GLY A 274 17.70 22.55 17.21
C GLY A 274 17.96 23.60 16.13
N THR A 275 18.52 23.21 14.98
CA THR A 275 18.72 24.10 13.84
C THR A 275 17.47 24.16 12.97
N ALA A 276 16.95 25.36 12.74
CA ALA A 276 15.90 25.58 11.75
C ALA A 276 16.51 25.52 10.34
N LEU A 277 15.96 24.68 9.47
CA LEU A 277 16.40 24.61 8.08
C LEU A 277 15.99 25.87 7.31
N PRO A 278 16.85 26.44 6.46
CA PRO A 278 16.44 27.44 5.48
C PRO A 278 15.31 26.90 4.59
N ASP A 279 14.38 27.76 4.16
CA ASP A 279 13.24 27.36 3.31
C ASP A 279 13.66 26.62 2.02
N ALA A 280 14.82 26.97 1.46
CA ALA A 280 15.39 26.28 0.30
C ALA A 280 15.69 24.80 0.58
N PHE A 281 15.97 24.45 1.84
CA PHE A 281 16.36 23.13 2.33
C PHE A 281 15.27 22.42 3.14
N ASP A 282 14.13 23.07 3.39
CA ASP A 282 12.98 22.49 4.08
C ASP A 282 12.58 21.12 3.47
N GLY A 283 12.62 20.06 4.27
CA GLY A 283 12.37 18.67 3.88
C GLY A 283 13.53 17.94 3.19
N MET A 284 14.75 18.50 3.16
CA MET A 284 15.97 17.86 2.63
C MET A 284 17.02 17.64 3.72
N TYR A 285 17.72 16.52 3.63
CA TYR A 285 18.75 16.08 4.57
C TYR A 285 20.13 16.05 3.91
N LEU A 286 21.16 16.16 4.73
CA LEU A 286 22.55 16.11 4.29
C LEU A 286 22.95 14.64 4.13
N TYR A 287 23.69 14.35 3.06
CA TYR A 287 24.43 13.09 2.92
C TYR A 287 25.90 13.44 2.79
N ASP A 288 26.73 12.82 3.63
CA ASP A 288 28.16 13.11 3.61
C ASP A 288 28.87 12.48 2.40
N GLU A 289 30.12 12.85 2.19
CA GLU A 289 30.90 12.33 1.06
C GLU A 289 31.12 10.81 1.14
N ALA A 290 31.25 10.25 2.35
CA ALA A 290 31.50 8.82 2.53
C ALA A 290 30.25 7.99 2.18
N GLU A 291 29.07 8.44 2.60
CA GLU A 291 27.79 7.83 2.24
C GLU A 291 27.56 7.89 0.74
N ARG A 292 27.80 9.06 0.13
CA ARG A 292 27.65 9.23 -1.33
C ARG A 292 28.66 8.41 -2.11
N ALA A 293 29.91 8.30 -1.64
CA ALA A 293 30.94 7.48 -2.28
C ALA A 293 30.60 5.98 -2.18
N ALA A 294 30.06 5.53 -1.05
CA ALA A 294 29.60 4.16 -0.88
C ALA A 294 28.46 3.81 -1.85
N ALA A 295 27.47 4.71 -1.96
CA ALA A 295 26.37 4.59 -2.90
C ALA A 295 26.87 4.58 -4.37
N ALA A 296 27.75 5.50 -4.75
CA ALA A 296 28.32 5.57 -6.09
C ALA A 296 29.17 4.33 -6.44
N ALA A 297 29.99 3.84 -5.51
CA ALA A 297 30.78 2.63 -5.71
C ALA A 297 29.91 1.38 -5.91
N TRP A 298 28.82 1.27 -5.14
CA TRP A 298 27.85 0.20 -5.34
C TRP A 298 27.17 0.28 -6.71
N LEU A 299 26.71 1.47 -7.11
CA LEU A 299 26.05 1.69 -8.40
C LEU A 299 26.97 1.31 -9.57
N ASN A 300 28.22 1.75 -9.53
CA ASN A 300 29.21 1.44 -10.56
C ASN A 300 29.43 -0.07 -10.65
N ALA A 301 29.62 -0.74 -9.52
CA ALA A 301 29.82 -2.20 -9.48
C ALA A 301 28.58 -2.98 -9.99
N ASP A 302 27.36 -2.56 -9.64
CA ASP A 302 26.12 -3.18 -10.11
C ASP A 302 25.94 -3.04 -11.63
N LEU A 303 26.27 -1.87 -12.18
CA LEU A 303 26.22 -1.61 -13.62
C LEU A 303 27.30 -2.39 -14.38
N LEU A 304 28.53 -2.46 -13.83
CA LEU A 304 29.61 -3.24 -14.41
C LEU A 304 29.24 -4.72 -14.48
N ALA A 305 28.71 -5.28 -13.39
CA ALA A 305 28.27 -6.67 -13.34
C ALA A 305 27.13 -6.96 -14.34
N GLU A 306 26.15 -6.06 -14.48
CA GLU A 306 25.07 -6.20 -15.47
C GLU A 306 25.62 -6.19 -16.91
N ALA A 307 26.55 -5.28 -17.21
CA ALA A 307 27.16 -5.18 -18.53
C ALA A 307 28.02 -6.42 -18.85
N GLU A 308 28.79 -6.93 -17.89
CA GLU A 308 29.59 -8.15 -18.04
C GLU A 308 28.71 -9.39 -18.27
N GLU A 309 27.60 -9.53 -17.52
CA GLU A 309 26.66 -10.64 -17.69
C GLU A 309 26.04 -10.65 -19.09
N LYS A 310 25.67 -9.48 -19.61
CA LYS A 310 25.09 -9.33 -20.95
C LYS A 310 26.09 -9.57 -22.08
N ALA A 311 27.39 -9.35 -21.85
CA ALA A 311 28.44 -9.49 -22.88
C ALA A 311 28.89 -10.96 -23.15
N GLY A 312 28.68 -11.89 -22.22
CA GLY A 312 29.07 -13.30 -22.39
C GLY A 312 30.58 -13.57 -22.59
N ILE A 313 30.95 -14.72 -23.19
CA ILE A 313 32.34 -15.25 -23.27
C ILE A 313 33.27 -14.43 -24.23
N GLY A 314 32.82 -13.31 -24.79
CA GLY A 314 33.58 -12.45 -25.72
C GLY A 314 34.41 -11.32 -25.09
N GLY A 315 34.59 -11.32 -23.76
CA GLY A 315 34.79 -10.15 -22.89
C GLY A 315 35.90 -9.12 -23.17
N VAL A 316 36.92 -9.36 -24.01
CA VAL A 316 38.05 -8.40 -24.11
C VAL A 316 37.73 -7.11 -24.87
N LEU A 317 36.75 -7.12 -25.78
CA LEU A 317 36.26 -5.90 -26.47
C LEU A 317 35.16 -5.16 -25.69
N PHE A 318 34.62 -5.75 -24.62
CA PHE A 318 33.45 -5.26 -23.90
C PHE A 318 33.74 -4.79 -22.47
N PHE A 319 34.95 -5.01 -21.93
CA PHE A 319 35.32 -4.43 -20.63
C PHE A 319 35.34 -2.89 -20.66
N ASP A 320 35.82 -2.31 -21.77
CA ASP A 320 35.80 -0.85 -22.01
C ASP A 320 34.36 -0.34 -22.03
N ALA A 321 33.52 -0.98 -22.86
CA ALA A 321 32.08 -0.70 -22.94
C ALA A 321 31.34 -0.78 -21.58
N ALA A 322 31.69 -1.78 -20.76
CA ALA A 322 31.09 -1.96 -19.44
C ALA A 322 31.53 -0.87 -18.46
N SER A 323 32.82 -0.50 -18.48
CA SER A 323 33.38 0.60 -17.69
C SER A 323 32.76 1.95 -18.10
N ASP A 324 32.66 2.22 -19.40
CA ASP A 324 32.11 3.46 -19.96
C ASP A 324 30.66 3.69 -19.51
N VAL A 325 29.82 2.66 -19.65
CA VAL A 325 28.43 2.69 -19.21
C VAL A 325 28.33 2.92 -17.70
N ALA A 326 29.13 2.18 -16.91
CA ALA A 326 29.11 2.28 -15.46
C ALA A 326 29.56 3.68 -14.98
N ASN A 327 30.66 4.19 -15.52
CA ASN A 327 31.18 5.52 -15.21
C ASN A 327 30.22 6.62 -15.66
N GLN A 328 29.68 6.55 -16.87
CA GLN A 328 28.76 7.56 -17.39
C GLN A 328 27.53 7.72 -16.48
N ILE A 329 26.87 6.62 -16.12
CA ILE A 329 25.66 6.65 -15.29
C ILE A 329 26.02 7.08 -13.85
N THR A 330 27.13 6.61 -13.31
CA THR A 330 27.54 6.92 -11.94
C THR A 330 27.98 8.39 -11.79
N ASN A 331 28.73 8.93 -12.76
CA ASN A 331 29.06 10.37 -12.79
C ASN A 331 27.83 11.24 -13.04
N CYS A 332 26.87 10.76 -13.85
CA CYS A 332 25.59 11.44 -14.04
C CYS A 332 24.80 11.52 -12.72
N PHE A 333 24.80 10.44 -11.93
CA PHE A 333 24.23 10.42 -10.57
C PHE A 333 25.00 11.30 -9.57
N ALA A 334 26.34 11.33 -9.64
CA ALA A 334 27.18 11.99 -8.65
C ALA A 334 27.35 13.51 -8.89
N PHE A 335 27.34 13.97 -10.14
CA PHE A 335 27.71 15.35 -10.49
C PHE A 335 26.84 16.01 -11.56
N ASP A 336 25.78 15.34 -12.00
CA ASP A 336 24.98 15.75 -13.17
C ASP A 336 25.78 15.76 -14.49
N TRP A 337 26.88 15.01 -14.51
CA TRP A 337 27.83 14.92 -15.62
C TRP A 337 27.66 13.60 -16.37
N CYS A 338 26.99 13.64 -17.52
CA CYS A 338 26.53 12.44 -18.24
C CYS A 338 27.16 12.30 -19.64
N GLY A 339 28.13 13.14 -20.00
CA GLY A 339 28.71 13.26 -21.34
C GLY A 339 30.00 14.07 -21.30
N HIS A 340 30.20 14.97 -22.26
CA HIS A 340 31.38 15.83 -22.26
C HIS A 340 31.28 16.90 -21.18
N ILE A 341 32.39 17.33 -20.58
CA ILE A 341 32.40 18.35 -19.52
C ILE A 341 31.73 19.67 -19.95
N ASP A 342 31.84 20.00 -21.24
CA ASP A 342 31.21 21.17 -21.87
C ASP A 342 29.68 21.07 -22.01
N ASP A 343 29.10 19.87 -21.86
CA ASP A 343 27.64 19.69 -21.87
C ASP A 343 26.98 20.20 -20.58
N GLY A 344 27.76 20.76 -19.65
CA GLY A 344 27.27 21.48 -18.48
C GLY A 344 27.29 20.66 -17.21
N ALA A 345 28.45 20.08 -16.87
CA ALA A 345 28.69 19.45 -15.58
C ALA A 345 28.56 20.47 -14.44
N ARG A 346 27.36 20.55 -13.85
CA ARG A 346 26.95 21.64 -12.95
C ARG A 346 27.78 21.67 -11.66
N ASP A 347 28.23 20.51 -11.18
CA ASP A 347 29.01 20.41 -9.94
C ASP A 347 30.53 20.36 -10.13
N LEU A 348 31.02 19.81 -11.24
CA LEU A 348 32.47 19.79 -11.51
C LEU A 348 33.04 21.22 -11.55
N MET A 349 32.29 22.16 -12.13
CA MET A 349 32.73 23.55 -12.26
C MET A 349 32.49 24.40 -11.00
N ASN A 350 31.49 24.08 -10.17
CA ASN A 350 31.16 24.87 -8.98
C ASN A 350 31.93 24.44 -7.72
N ALA A 351 32.33 23.17 -7.60
CA ALA A 351 32.99 22.64 -6.40
C ALA A 351 34.53 22.78 -6.41
N GLY A 352 35.14 23.23 -7.51
CA GLY A 352 36.60 23.17 -7.67
C GLY A 352 37.16 21.74 -7.76
N LEU A 353 36.27 20.74 -7.91
CA LEU A 353 36.60 19.31 -8.02
C LEU A 353 37.05 18.92 -9.44
N ALA A 354 36.82 19.76 -10.46
CA ALA A 354 37.32 19.53 -11.82
C ALA A 354 38.83 19.26 -11.90
N ALA A 355 39.63 19.75 -10.94
CA ALA A 355 41.07 19.51 -10.90
C ALA A 355 41.46 18.08 -10.45
N ALA A 356 40.52 17.31 -9.90
CA ALA A 356 40.74 15.92 -9.45
C ALA A 356 40.21 14.88 -10.45
N CYS A 357 39.53 15.31 -11.51
CA CYS A 357 38.88 14.45 -12.48
C CYS A 357 39.59 14.63 -13.82
N ASP A 358 40.57 13.75 -14.09
CA ASP A 358 41.59 13.89 -15.13
C ASP A 358 41.09 13.66 -16.59
N GLU A 359 39.78 13.61 -16.82
CA GLU A 359 39.15 13.16 -18.08
C GLU A 359 38.08 14.17 -18.56
N GLU A 360 37.97 14.40 -19.88
CA GLU A 360 37.02 15.35 -20.49
C GLU A 360 35.59 14.78 -20.62
N ASP A 361 35.43 13.45 -20.59
CA ASP A 361 34.18 12.73 -20.77
C ASP A 361 33.79 11.89 -19.53
N ALA A 362 32.50 11.91 -19.18
CA ALA A 362 31.98 11.24 -17.98
C ALA A 362 32.11 9.71 -18.00
N LYS A 363 32.20 9.10 -19.18
CA LYS A 363 32.37 7.65 -19.36
C LYS A 363 33.80 7.18 -19.06
N ASP A 364 34.78 8.06 -19.25
CA ASP A 364 36.19 7.74 -19.06
C ASP A 364 36.67 8.03 -17.62
N SER A 365 35.82 8.65 -16.80
CA SER A 365 36.20 9.17 -15.49
C SER A 365 35.71 8.33 -14.31
N THR A 366 36.55 8.16 -13.28
CA THR A 366 36.19 7.60 -11.98
C THR A 366 35.89 8.66 -10.91
N CYS A 367 35.67 9.90 -11.33
CA CYS A 367 35.39 11.06 -10.47
C CYS A 367 34.31 10.79 -9.42
N TRP A 368 33.31 9.95 -9.75
CA TRP A 368 32.23 9.53 -8.86
C TRP A 368 32.69 8.94 -7.53
N ALA A 369 33.95 8.51 -7.41
CA ALA A 369 34.53 8.01 -6.16
C ALA A 369 34.76 9.11 -5.10
N HIS A 370 34.76 10.39 -5.52
CA HIS A 370 34.92 11.57 -4.65
C HIS A 370 33.78 12.58 -4.87
N PRO A 371 32.53 12.19 -4.56
CA PRO A 371 31.34 12.95 -4.95
C PRO A 371 31.14 14.24 -4.14
N GLY A 372 31.88 14.43 -3.04
CA GLY A 372 31.64 15.50 -2.06
C GLY A 372 30.34 15.32 -1.27
N VAL A 373 29.90 16.37 -0.57
CA VAL A 373 28.64 16.36 0.19
C VAL A 373 27.43 16.63 -0.69
N GLY A 374 26.29 16.01 -0.40
CA GLY A 374 25.03 16.23 -1.11
C GLY A 374 23.91 16.62 -0.16
N ARG A 375 22.80 17.11 -0.72
CA ARG A 375 21.60 17.46 0.06
C ARG A 375 20.36 17.17 -0.76
N THR A 376 19.54 16.23 -0.31
CA THR A 376 18.31 15.86 -1.03
C THR A 376 17.25 15.29 -0.08
N THR A 377 16.17 14.76 -0.63
CA THR A 377 15.14 13.99 0.07
C THR A 377 15.09 12.60 -0.56
N SER A 378 15.25 11.54 0.23
CA SER A 378 14.89 10.16 -0.13
C SER A 378 13.41 9.85 0.19
N PRO A 379 12.84 8.72 -0.26
CA PRO A 379 11.52 8.27 0.21
C PRO A 379 11.45 8.03 1.73
N ASP A 380 12.53 7.57 2.37
CA ASP A 380 12.57 7.35 3.83
C ASP A 380 12.68 8.66 4.60
N ASP A 381 13.41 9.65 4.06
CA ASP A 381 13.50 11.00 4.61
C ASP A 381 12.12 11.64 4.82
N MET A 382 11.17 11.37 3.92
CA MET A 382 9.82 11.89 4.04
C MET A 382 9.10 11.37 5.29
N MET A 383 9.50 10.21 5.83
CA MET A 383 8.95 9.68 7.09
C MET A 383 9.38 10.51 8.31
N ARG A 384 10.43 11.33 8.17
CA ARG A 384 10.92 12.23 9.21
C ARG A 384 10.26 13.60 9.16
N TRP A 385 9.54 13.93 8.07
CA TRP A 385 8.82 15.20 7.99
C TRP A 385 7.82 15.39 9.12
N ASP A 386 7.73 16.63 9.56
CA ASP A 386 6.98 17.05 10.73
C ASP A 386 5.51 16.61 10.69
N PRO A 387 4.94 16.22 11.85
CA PRO A 387 3.50 16.10 12.01
C PRO A 387 2.81 17.48 12.00
N PRO A 388 1.48 17.52 11.81
CA PRO A 388 0.70 18.76 11.88
C PRO A 388 0.86 19.55 13.19
N SER A 389 1.04 18.88 14.33
CA SER A 389 1.31 19.52 15.61
C SER A 389 2.63 20.33 15.67
N LEU A 390 3.59 20.02 14.80
CA LEU A 390 4.84 20.78 14.61
C LEU A 390 4.81 21.71 13.38
N GLY A 391 3.70 21.71 12.64
CA GLY A 391 3.49 22.55 11.45
C GLY A 391 3.72 21.83 10.12
N GLY A 392 4.13 20.56 10.14
CA GLY A 392 4.29 19.73 8.96
C GLY A 392 3.00 19.05 8.47
N VAL A 393 3.13 18.09 7.55
CA VAL A 393 1.97 17.54 6.80
C VAL A 393 1.75 16.04 6.93
N TYR A 394 2.71 15.27 7.47
CA TYR A 394 2.61 13.82 7.55
C TYR A 394 2.81 13.32 8.98
N GLY A 395 4.04 13.05 9.42
CA GLY A 395 4.31 12.53 10.77
C GLY A 395 3.69 11.17 11.10
N HIS A 396 3.09 10.46 10.14
CA HIS A 396 2.54 9.12 10.33
C HIS A 396 2.66 8.25 9.08
N LYS A 397 2.87 6.95 9.33
CA LYS A 397 3.02 5.92 8.30
C LYS A 397 2.18 4.70 8.68
N GLU A 398 1.48 4.15 7.70
CA GLU A 398 0.79 2.88 7.83
C GLU A 398 1.09 1.97 6.63
N ASP A 399 1.00 0.65 6.82
CA ASP A 399 1.17 -0.31 5.74
C ASP A 399 0.13 -0.07 4.64
N LEU A 400 0.57 -0.19 3.39
CA LEU A 400 -0.28 0.06 2.24
C LEU A 400 -1.28 -1.08 2.07
N ALA A 401 -2.56 -0.76 2.08
CA ALA A 401 -3.63 -1.73 1.84
C ALA A 401 -4.21 -1.55 0.44
N THR A 402 -3.89 -2.46 -0.46
CA THR A 402 -4.49 -2.51 -1.80
C THR A 402 -5.71 -3.41 -1.85
N ARG A 403 -6.67 -3.01 -2.68
CA ARG A 403 -7.67 -3.92 -3.24
C ARG A 403 -7.33 -4.18 -4.70
N PRO A 404 -7.05 -5.43 -5.11
CA PRO A 404 -6.77 -5.75 -6.50
C PRO A 404 -8.03 -5.61 -7.36
N SER A 405 -7.83 -5.42 -8.66
CA SER A 405 -8.94 -5.31 -9.60
C SER A 405 -9.81 -6.57 -9.62
N ALA A 406 -11.12 -6.37 -9.67
CA ALA A 406 -12.09 -7.46 -9.73
C ALA A 406 -13.25 -7.11 -10.66
N TYR A 407 -13.76 -8.11 -11.39
CA TYR A 407 -14.99 -7.96 -12.16
C TYR A 407 -16.17 -8.40 -11.30
N PHE A 408 -17.25 -7.62 -11.33
CA PHE A 408 -18.50 -7.97 -10.67
C PHE A 408 -19.71 -7.80 -11.58
N VAL A 409 -20.75 -8.58 -11.29
CA VAL A 409 -22.01 -8.49 -12.02
C VAL A 409 -22.64 -7.14 -11.67
N GLN A 410 -22.88 -6.33 -12.70
CA GLN A 410 -23.53 -5.04 -12.53
C GLN A 410 -25.01 -5.28 -12.21
N HIS A 411 -25.49 -4.64 -11.15
CA HIS A 411 -26.91 -4.68 -10.79
C HIS A 411 -27.58 -3.36 -11.13
N ARG A 412 -28.83 -3.44 -11.59
CA ARG A 412 -29.65 -2.29 -11.94
C ARG A 412 -31.07 -2.49 -11.43
N TRP A 413 -31.74 -1.40 -11.09
CA TRP A 413 -33.15 -1.45 -10.73
C TRP A 413 -33.95 -1.98 -11.92
N GLN A 414 -34.68 -3.06 -11.71
CA GLN A 414 -35.49 -3.71 -12.73
C GLN A 414 -36.89 -3.97 -12.17
N ALA A 415 -37.88 -4.04 -13.06
CA ALA A 415 -39.23 -4.40 -12.64
C ALA A 415 -39.24 -5.86 -12.16
N ALA A 416 -39.63 -6.08 -10.90
CA ALA A 416 -39.88 -7.41 -10.37
C ALA A 416 -41.39 -7.56 -10.15
N ALA A 417 -41.95 -8.66 -10.66
CA ALA A 417 -43.37 -8.92 -10.54
C ALA A 417 -43.76 -9.25 -9.09
N ASP A 418 -42.91 -10.00 -8.38
CA ASP A 418 -43.03 -10.35 -6.96
C ASP A 418 -41.73 -11.04 -6.46
N PHE A 419 -41.70 -11.41 -5.19
CA PHE A 419 -40.57 -12.10 -4.53
C PHE A 419 -40.99 -13.43 -3.89
N GLY A 420 -40.05 -14.35 -3.69
CA GLY A 420 -40.19 -15.59 -2.92
C GLY A 420 -38.92 -15.88 -2.11
N ASP A 421 -38.99 -16.87 -1.23
CA ASP A 421 -37.90 -17.23 -0.33
C ASP A 421 -37.32 -18.60 -0.69
N VAL A 422 -36.03 -18.81 -0.43
CA VAL A 422 -35.38 -20.11 -0.62
C VAL A 422 -34.60 -20.49 0.64
N HIS A 423 -34.86 -21.68 1.17
CA HIS A 423 -34.13 -22.24 2.31
C HIS A 423 -33.57 -23.62 2.00
N GLY A 424 -32.65 -24.13 2.81
CA GLY A 424 -32.15 -25.48 2.65
C GLY A 424 -30.99 -25.80 3.56
N VAL A 425 -30.28 -26.89 3.27
CA VAL A 425 -29.09 -27.33 4.01
C VAL A 425 -27.88 -27.44 3.08
N VAL A 426 -26.76 -26.87 3.51
CA VAL A 426 -25.46 -27.04 2.86
C VAL A 426 -24.70 -28.20 3.48
N ARG A 427 -24.15 -29.09 2.65
CA ARG A 427 -23.39 -30.27 3.11
C ARG A 427 -22.05 -30.40 2.40
N TYR A 428 -21.06 -30.97 3.08
CA TYR A 428 -19.83 -31.45 2.47
C TYR A 428 -19.64 -32.92 2.86
N GLN A 429 -19.52 -33.80 1.86
CA GLN A 429 -19.42 -35.25 2.07
C GLN A 429 -20.57 -35.80 2.96
N GLY A 430 -21.78 -35.25 2.80
CA GLY A 430 -22.97 -35.62 3.57
C GLY A 430 -23.04 -35.06 5.00
N GLN A 431 -22.03 -34.32 5.46
CA GLN A 431 -22.06 -33.63 6.76
C GLN A 431 -22.57 -32.20 6.58
N ALA A 432 -23.45 -31.74 7.47
CA ALA A 432 -23.91 -30.36 7.48
C ALA A 432 -22.76 -29.38 7.77
N MET A 433 -22.72 -28.27 7.06
CA MET A 433 -21.63 -27.29 7.14
C MET A 433 -22.17 -25.94 7.59
N GLY A 434 -21.75 -25.48 8.76
CA GLY A 434 -22.07 -24.12 9.25
C GLY A 434 -21.12 -23.04 8.75
N LYS A 435 -21.54 -21.79 8.86
CA LYS A 435 -20.82 -20.58 8.44
C LYS A 435 -20.48 -20.54 6.94
N VAL A 436 -21.24 -21.25 6.11
CA VAL A 436 -21.10 -21.22 4.65
C VAL A 436 -21.95 -20.07 4.12
N GLU A 437 -21.37 -19.16 3.34
CA GLU A 437 -22.14 -18.14 2.61
C GLU A 437 -22.94 -18.84 1.52
N VAL A 438 -24.26 -18.62 1.47
CA VAL A 438 -25.15 -19.01 0.38
C VAL A 438 -25.65 -17.75 -0.30
N ASN A 439 -25.34 -17.59 -1.57
CA ASN A 439 -25.53 -16.36 -2.33
C ASN A 439 -26.34 -16.62 -3.60
N ALA A 440 -27.35 -15.79 -3.84
CA ALA A 440 -28.06 -15.69 -5.11
C ALA A 440 -27.95 -14.23 -5.59
N ASP A 441 -26.91 -13.98 -6.39
CA ASP A 441 -26.66 -12.70 -7.04
C ASP A 441 -26.73 -11.49 -6.09
N GLY A 442 -26.12 -11.63 -4.91
CA GLY A 442 -25.99 -10.58 -3.90
C GLY A 442 -27.09 -10.49 -2.86
N VAL A 443 -28.12 -11.34 -2.95
CA VAL A 443 -28.96 -11.68 -1.80
C VAL A 443 -28.38 -12.96 -1.20
N TYR A 444 -28.03 -12.95 0.08
CA TYR A 444 -27.31 -14.05 0.69
C TYR A 444 -27.78 -14.34 2.11
N ASP A 445 -27.40 -15.51 2.62
CA ASP A 445 -27.51 -15.90 4.02
C ASP A 445 -26.29 -16.77 4.41
N PHE A 446 -26.08 -16.98 5.71
CA PHE A 446 -25.04 -17.85 6.23
C PHE A 446 -25.63 -19.05 6.92
N THR A 447 -25.05 -20.22 6.66
CA THR A 447 -25.56 -21.44 7.28
C THR A 447 -25.33 -21.46 8.79
N ASP A 448 -26.33 -21.94 9.55
CA ASP A 448 -26.21 -22.21 10.97
C ASP A 448 -25.33 -23.45 11.27
N VAL A 449 -25.14 -23.80 12.53
CA VAL A 449 -24.37 -25.01 12.93
C VAL A 449 -24.96 -26.33 12.39
N GLY A 450 -26.24 -26.33 12.02
CA GLY A 450 -26.93 -27.45 11.36
C GLY A 450 -26.88 -27.38 9.83
N GLY A 451 -26.10 -26.45 9.27
CA GLY A 451 -25.95 -26.22 7.84
C GLY A 451 -27.13 -25.53 7.18
N ARG A 452 -28.09 -25.00 7.94
CA ARG A 452 -29.33 -24.45 7.39
C ARG A 452 -29.18 -22.99 7.00
N TYR A 453 -29.74 -22.61 5.86
CA TYR A 453 -29.81 -21.24 5.38
C TYR A 453 -31.23 -20.88 4.93
N ALA A 454 -31.54 -19.58 4.83
CA ALA A 454 -32.75 -18.99 4.27
C ALA A 454 -32.44 -17.65 3.57
N VAL A 455 -32.39 -17.67 2.23
CA VAL A 455 -32.29 -16.47 1.40
C VAL A 455 -33.69 -15.91 1.15
N VAL A 456 -33.99 -14.76 1.73
CA VAL A 456 -35.33 -14.15 1.73
C VAL A 456 -35.43 -13.04 0.68
N GLY A 457 -36.58 -12.93 0.02
CA GLY A 457 -36.87 -11.83 -0.90
C GLY A 457 -36.17 -11.97 -2.25
N LEU A 458 -36.05 -13.20 -2.76
CA LEU A 458 -35.54 -13.45 -4.10
C LEU A 458 -36.59 -13.11 -5.16
N PRO A 459 -36.22 -12.47 -6.27
CA PRO A 459 -37.14 -12.16 -7.35
C PRO A 459 -37.64 -13.44 -8.01
N ALA A 460 -38.94 -13.48 -8.32
CA ALA A 460 -39.52 -14.62 -9.01
C ALA A 460 -38.84 -14.87 -10.39
N GLY A 461 -38.56 -16.14 -10.69
CA GLY A 461 -37.88 -16.63 -11.89
C GLY A 461 -36.66 -17.49 -11.59
N ALA A 462 -35.96 -17.90 -12.64
CA ALA A 462 -34.76 -18.72 -12.52
C ALA A 462 -33.62 -17.97 -11.81
N GLN A 463 -33.14 -18.54 -10.71
CA GLN A 463 -32.01 -18.08 -9.91
C GLN A 463 -30.97 -19.21 -9.80
N THR A 464 -29.71 -18.84 -9.56
CA THR A 464 -28.65 -19.79 -9.19
C THR A 464 -28.18 -19.44 -7.78
N LEU A 465 -28.33 -20.38 -6.85
CA LEU A 465 -27.75 -20.31 -5.52
C LEU A 465 -26.35 -20.89 -5.55
N GLN A 466 -25.40 -20.19 -4.93
CA GLN A 466 -24.01 -20.58 -4.85
C GLN A 466 -23.57 -20.57 -3.39
N ALA A 467 -22.91 -21.63 -2.95
CA ALA A 467 -22.37 -21.71 -1.60
C ALA A 467 -20.83 -21.76 -1.63
N CYS A 468 -20.16 -21.02 -0.75
CA CYS A 468 -18.71 -21.10 -0.63
C CYS A 468 -18.20 -20.92 0.82
N ILE A 469 -17.11 -21.62 1.16
CA ILE A 469 -16.40 -21.44 2.42
C ILE A 469 -14.91 -21.74 2.27
N ALA A 470 -14.07 -20.96 2.95
CA ALA A 470 -12.66 -21.24 3.15
C ALA A 470 -12.43 -21.97 4.47
N LEU A 471 -11.77 -23.13 4.41
CA LEU A 471 -11.35 -23.88 5.60
C LEU A 471 -10.04 -23.30 6.18
N ASP A 472 -9.76 -23.61 7.44
CA ASP A 472 -8.55 -23.13 8.15
C ASP A 472 -7.23 -23.48 7.45
N ASN A 473 -7.20 -24.54 6.64
CA ASN A 473 -6.03 -24.97 5.89
C ASN A 473 -5.91 -24.30 4.50
N GLY A 474 -6.75 -23.30 4.20
CA GLY A 474 -6.81 -22.60 2.91
C GLY A 474 -7.54 -23.36 1.80
N THR A 475 -8.08 -24.56 2.07
CA THR A 475 -8.92 -25.28 1.10
C THR A 475 -10.24 -24.55 0.93
N LEU A 476 -10.63 -24.29 -0.32
CA LEU A 476 -11.92 -23.72 -0.66
C LEU A 476 -12.91 -24.84 -0.99
N LEU A 477 -14.09 -24.77 -0.39
CA LEU A 477 -15.24 -25.62 -0.71
C LEU A 477 -16.31 -24.77 -1.37
N GLY A 478 -16.88 -25.25 -2.47
CA GLY A 478 -17.94 -24.55 -3.20
C GLY A 478 -18.96 -25.49 -3.80
N GLY A 479 -20.18 -25.00 -4.01
CA GLY A 479 -21.29 -25.73 -4.62
C GLY A 479 -22.36 -24.77 -5.15
N GLY A 480 -23.34 -25.26 -5.89
CA GLY A 480 -24.46 -24.44 -6.34
C GLY A 480 -25.62 -25.25 -6.89
N VAL A 481 -26.79 -24.62 -6.93
CA VAL A 481 -28.05 -25.22 -7.40
C VAL A 481 -28.87 -24.16 -8.14
N ASP A 482 -29.47 -24.54 -9.25
CA ASP A 482 -30.43 -23.70 -9.97
C ASP A 482 -31.83 -23.92 -9.39
N VAL A 483 -32.54 -22.84 -9.09
CA VAL A 483 -33.90 -22.83 -8.54
C VAL A 483 -34.79 -21.91 -9.37
N ASP A 484 -36.06 -22.25 -9.52
CA ASP A 484 -37.05 -21.36 -10.15
C ASP A 484 -37.94 -20.77 -9.06
N VAL A 485 -37.66 -19.52 -8.68
CA VAL A 485 -38.34 -18.85 -7.56
C VAL A 485 -39.74 -18.47 -7.99
N VAL A 486 -40.75 -18.92 -7.24
CA VAL A 486 -42.15 -18.58 -7.48
C VAL A 486 -42.57 -17.48 -6.52
N ALA A 487 -43.31 -16.50 -7.04
CA ALA A 487 -43.86 -15.38 -6.27
C ALA A 487 -44.65 -15.85 -5.04
N GLY A 488 -44.22 -15.43 -3.85
CA GLY A 488 -44.84 -15.73 -2.56
C GLY A 488 -44.60 -17.14 -2.02
N ASP A 489 -43.85 -17.98 -2.73
CA ASP A 489 -43.50 -19.33 -2.29
C ASP A 489 -42.23 -19.32 -1.43
N ASP A 490 -42.09 -20.38 -0.63
CA ASP A 490 -40.91 -20.71 0.16
C ASP A 490 -40.38 -22.08 -0.34
N ILE A 491 -39.20 -22.06 -0.97
CA ILE A 491 -38.66 -23.21 -1.73
C ILE A 491 -37.51 -23.86 -0.96
N GLU A 492 -37.51 -25.19 -0.86
CA GLU A 492 -36.40 -25.94 -0.27
C GLU A 492 -35.37 -26.34 -1.35
N ALA A 493 -34.10 -25.98 -1.16
CA ALA A 493 -32.99 -26.30 -2.05
C ALA A 493 -31.70 -26.62 -1.27
N ASP A 494 -31.26 -27.88 -1.29
CA ASP A 494 -30.00 -28.28 -0.65
C ASP A 494 -28.80 -28.05 -1.57
N ILE A 495 -27.63 -27.76 -0.99
CA ILE A 495 -26.37 -27.54 -1.74
C ILE A 495 -25.29 -28.48 -1.22
N ASP A 496 -24.73 -29.30 -2.10
CA ASP A 496 -23.56 -30.12 -1.80
C ASP A 496 -22.27 -29.41 -2.27
N LEU A 497 -21.33 -29.27 -1.34
CA LEU A 497 -20.02 -28.67 -1.57
C LEU A 497 -19.02 -29.69 -2.09
N GLN A 498 -18.07 -29.19 -2.88
CA GLN A 498 -16.88 -29.91 -3.34
C GLN A 498 -15.64 -29.02 -3.23
N ILE A 499 -14.44 -29.61 -3.27
CA ILE A 499 -13.20 -28.82 -3.30
C ILE A 499 -13.14 -28.08 -4.62
N VAL A 500 -12.96 -26.76 -4.55
CA VAL A 500 -12.88 -25.87 -5.72
C VAL A 500 -11.57 -25.08 -5.69
N PRO A 501 -11.02 -24.69 -6.85
CA PRO A 501 -9.82 -23.87 -6.91
C PRO A 501 -10.09 -22.40 -6.54
N ALA A 502 -11.33 -21.94 -6.61
CA ALA A 502 -11.78 -20.60 -6.23
C ALA A 502 -13.29 -20.62 -5.95
N CYS A 503 -13.78 -19.69 -5.12
CA CYS A 503 -15.21 -19.40 -5.03
C CYS A 503 -15.72 -18.80 -6.35
N TRP A 504 -16.96 -19.10 -6.71
CA TRP A 504 -17.60 -18.57 -7.91
C TRP A 504 -18.25 -17.23 -7.58
N GLY A 505 -17.93 -16.21 -8.38
CA GLY A 505 -18.41 -14.84 -8.18
C GLY A 505 -17.48 -14.01 -7.28
N PRO A 506 -17.34 -12.71 -7.54
CA PRO A 506 -16.70 -11.82 -6.58
C PRO A 506 -17.54 -11.78 -5.29
N PRO A 507 -16.91 -11.56 -4.12
CA PRO A 507 -17.67 -11.29 -2.90
C PRO A 507 -18.68 -10.18 -3.17
N THR A 508 -19.94 -10.47 -2.85
CA THR A 508 -21.03 -9.51 -3.07
C THR A 508 -20.97 -8.37 -2.07
N THR A 509 -20.25 -8.56 -0.97
CA THR A 509 -19.95 -7.54 0.02
C THR A 509 -18.62 -6.84 -0.31
N ARG A 510 -18.58 -5.52 -0.13
CA ARG A 510 -17.37 -4.68 -0.35
C ARG A 510 -16.71 -4.24 0.96
N TRP A 511 -17.20 -4.76 2.07
CA TRP A 511 -16.82 -4.27 3.38
C TRP A 511 -15.33 -4.42 3.60
N THR A 512 -14.71 -3.33 4.00
CA THR A 512 -13.31 -3.32 4.37
C THR A 512 -13.23 -2.82 5.79
N ARG A 513 -12.61 -3.60 6.67
CA ARG A 513 -12.54 -3.29 8.10
C ARG A 513 -11.11 -3.11 8.56
N ARG A 514 -10.84 -2.02 9.26
CA ARG A 514 -9.64 -1.83 10.06
C ARG A 514 -9.88 -2.45 11.43
N VAL A 515 -9.08 -3.45 11.78
CA VAL A 515 -9.07 -4.07 13.09
C VAL A 515 -7.85 -3.58 13.84
N SER A 516 -8.04 -3.02 15.04
CA SER A 516 -6.94 -2.61 15.92
C SER A 516 -6.97 -3.47 17.18
N ILE A 517 -5.81 -3.93 17.63
CA ILE A 517 -5.62 -4.71 18.85
C ILE A 517 -4.57 -4.04 19.72
N GLY A 518 -4.91 -3.79 20.97
CA GLY A 518 -3.98 -3.28 21.97
C GLY A 518 -4.45 -3.61 23.37
N GLY A 519 -3.63 -3.32 24.38
CA GLY A 519 -3.98 -3.57 25.77
C GLY A 519 -2.79 -4.01 26.61
N GLN A 520 -3.03 -4.89 27.57
CA GLN A 520 -2.01 -5.36 28.51
C GLN A 520 -2.18 -6.85 28.79
N PHE A 521 -1.07 -7.50 29.14
CA PHE A 521 -1.12 -8.80 29.78
C PHE A 521 -0.11 -8.89 30.92
N THR A 522 -0.48 -9.58 31.98
CA THR A 522 0.32 -9.75 33.19
C THR A 522 0.64 -11.22 33.38
N ILE A 523 1.92 -11.54 33.55
CA ILE A 523 2.40 -12.85 33.96
C ILE A 523 2.71 -12.76 35.46
N ILE A 524 2.20 -13.73 36.21
CA ILE A 524 2.50 -13.96 37.62
C ILE A 524 3.12 -15.35 37.69
N ASP A 525 4.39 -15.37 38.05
CA ASP A 525 5.15 -16.58 38.36
C ASP A 525 5.03 -16.84 39.87
N ASP A 526 4.37 -17.93 40.25
CA ASP A 526 4.01 -18.28 41.62
C ASP A 526 5.06 -19.20 42.26
N GLU A 527 6.14 -18.60 42.71
CA GLU A 527 7.24 -19.32 43.32
C GLU A 527 6.90 -19.88 44.72
N PHE A 528 6.96 -21.21 44.89
CA PHE A 528 6.65 -21.85 46.17
C PHE A 528 7.62 -21.46 47.31
N TRP A 529 8.88 -21.16 46.97
CA TRP A 529 9.94 -20.88 47.95
C TRP A 529 10.42 -19.43 47.95
N THR A 530 10.04 -18.62 46.97
CA THR A 530 10.44 -17.21 46.87
C THR A 530 9.21 -16.29 46.75
N ALA A 531 9.42 -15.01 46.47
CA ALA A 531 8.30 -14.09 46.30
C ALA A 531 7.85 -14.15 44.84
N ASN A 532 6.54 -14.26 44.62
CA ASN A 532 5.98 -14.29 43.27
C ASN A 532 6.51 -13.15 42.43
N GLU A 533 6.95 -13.48 41.22
CA GLU A 533 7.40 -12.48 40.29
C GLU A 533 6.24 -12.05 39.39
N VAL A 534 6.03 -10.73 39.30
CA VAL A 534 4.89 -10.17 38.54
C VAL A 534 5.41 -9.17 37.54
N LYS A 535 5.02 -9.34 36.28
CA LYS A 535 5.32 -8.38 35.22
C LYS A 535 4.13 -8.17 34.30
N THR A 536 3.85 -6.90 34.04
CA THR A 536 2.87 -6.48 33.04
C THR A 536 3.59 -6.02 31.80
N PHE A 537 3.07 -6.44 30.66
CA PHE A 537 3.58 -6.13 29.34
C PHE A 537 2.49 -5.34 28.60
N ASP A 538 2.88 -4.20 28.06
CA ASP A 538 2.02 -3.42 27.19
C ASP A 538 1.99 -4.06 25.81
N VAL A 539 0.77 -4.23 25.30
CA VAL A 539 0.50 -4.62 23.93
C VAL A 539 0.30 -3.33 23.15
N ALA A 540 1.36 -2.88 22.49
CA ALA A 540 1.30 -1.73 21.60
C ALA A 540 0.19 -1.97 20.55
N PRO A 541 -0.63 -0.94 20.22
CA PRO A 541 -1.65 -1.06 19.20
C PRO A 541 -1.07 -1.61 17.89
N GLN A 542 -1.63 -2.72 17.42
CA GLN A 542 -1.36 -3.29 16.10
C GLN A 542 -2.64 -3.23 15.27
N GLU A 543 -2.51 -2.99 13.97
CA GLU A 543 -3.65 -2.87 13.06
C GLU A 543 -3.55 -3.80 11.87
N ALA A 544 -4.70 -4.24 11.36
CA ALA A 544 -4.82 -4.96 10.11
C ALA A 544 -6.06 -4.51 9.33
N ILE A 545 -5.99 -4.55 8.01
CA ILE A 545 -7.14 -4.29 7.13
C ILE A 545 -7.65 -5.63 6.60
N LEU A 546 -8.89 -5.96 6.93
CA LEU A 546 -9.60 -7.14 6.46
C LEU A 546 -10.49 -6.79 5.25
N GLN A 547 -10.47 -7.66 4.25
CA GLN A 547 -11.24 -7.55 3.00
C GLN A 547 -12.04 -8.83 2.77
N PRO A 548 -13.16 -8.82 2.05
CA PRO A 548 -13.98 -10.01 1.81
C PRO A 548 -13.37 -10.88 0.69
N LEU A 549 -12.04 -10.87 0.55
CA LEU A 549 -11.28 -11.62 -0.43
C LEU A 549 -10.56 -12.79 0.26
N PRO A 550 -10.55 -14.00 -0.33
CA PRO A 550 -9.89 -15.15 0.27
C PRO A 550 -8.44 -14.85 0.67
N GLY A 551 -8.12 -15.06 1.94
CA GLY A 551 -6.76 -14.85 2.49
C GLY A 551 -6.47 -13.41 2.92
N LEU A 552 -7.38 -12.48 2.65
CA LEU A 552 -7.36 -11.10 3.19
C LEU A 552 -8.53 -10.85 4.16
N ASP A 553 -9.42 -11.82 4.32
CA ASP A 553 -10.55 -11.80 5.25
C ASP A 553 -10.15 -12.14 6.68
N ARG A 554 -8.91 -12.58 6.89
CA ARG A 554 -8.41 -13.05 8.19
C ARG A 554 -7.02 -12.50 8.47
N HIS A 555 -6.79 -12.10 9.71
CA HIS A 555 -5.47 -11.75 10.22
C HIS A 555 -5.24 -12.38 11.60
N THR A 556 -4.01 -12.80 11.87
CA THR A 556 -3.60 -13.35 13.17
C THR A 556 -2.57 -12.43 13.78
N PHE A 557 -2.92 -11.83 14.92
CA PHE A 557 -2.01 -11.06 15.74
C PHE A 557 -1.39 -12.00 16.77
N THR A 558 -0.05 -12.07 16.80
CA THR A 558 0.68 -12.97 17.70
C THR A 558 1.61 -12.18 18.59
N PHE A 559 1.61 -12.55 19.86
CA PHE A 559 2.41 -11.89 20.87
C PHE A 559 2.94 -12.93 21.84
N THR A 560 4.16 -12.72 22.31
CA THR A 560 4.83 -13.60 23.27
C THR A 560 5.55 -12.74 24.29
N ALA A 561 5.44 -13.07 25.57
CA ALA A 561 6.42 -12.63 26.54
C ALA A 561 6.77 -13.71 27.55
N CYS A 562 7.89 -13.46 28.18
CA CYS A 562 8.55 -14.31 29.16
C CYS A 562 8.79 -13.50 30.43
N HIS A 563 8.56 -14.12 31.57
CA HIS A 563 8.87 -13.60 32.89
C HIS A 563 9.37 -14.75 33.79
N GLY A 564 10.09 -14.45 34.88
CA GLY A 564 10.66 -15.50 35.76
C GLY A 564 11.86 -16.26 35.20
N GLY A 565 12.04 -16.23 33.87
CA GLY A 565 13.01 -17.06 33.18
C GLY A 565 12.44 -18.40 32.72
N GLU A 566 11.27 -18.79 33.24
CA GLU A 566 10.59 -20.08 32.99
C GLU A 566 9.14 -19.95 32.49
N VAL A 567 8.44 -18.87 32.87
CA VAL A 567 7.02 -18.70 32.54
C VAL A 567 6.86 -17.90 31.24
N ARG A 568 6.26 -18.53 30.23
CA ARG A 568 6.00 -17.92 28.93
C ARG A 568 4.52 -17.90 28.60
N GLY A 569 4.01 -16.69 28.34
CA GLY A 569 2.68 -16.46 27.80
C GLY A 569 2.75 -16.24 26.29
N GLN A 570 2.05 -17.07 25.53
CA GLN A 570 1.79 -16.87 24.11
C GLN A 570 0.31 -16.54 23.94
N PHE A 571 0.00 -15.44 23.25
CA PHE A 571 -1.38 -15.14 22.89
C PHE A 571 -1.51 -14.81 21.42
N GLU A 572 -2.60 -15.31 20.84
CA GLU A 572 -2.99 -15.09 19.46
C GLU A 572 -4.39 -14.51 19.46
N VAL A 573 -4.61 -13.44 18.69
CA VAL A 573 -5.95 -12.98 18.35
C VAL A 573 -6.14 -13.15 16.85
N ILE A 574 -7.11 -13.98 16.48
CA ILE A 574 -7.48 -14.23 15.09
C ILE A 574 -8.71 -13.40 14.81
N ALA A 575 -8.58 -12.39 13.95
CA ALA A 575 -9.69 -11.56 13.50
C ALA A 575 -10.12 -12.03 12.09
N THR A 576 -11.40 -12.32 11.92
CA THR A 576 -11.99 -12.78 10.65
C THR A 576 -13.19 -11.92 10.29
N LEU A 577 -13.19 -11.34 9.09
CA LEU A 577 -14.30 -10.58 8.56
C LEU A 577 -15.45 -11.51 8.16
N ARG A 578 -16.63 -11.24 8.69
CA ARG A 578 -17.85 -12.00 8.44
C ARG A 578 -19.02 -11.06 8.16
N ALA A 579 -20.02 -11.58 7.47
CA ALA A 579 -21.35 -10.99 7.43
C ALA A 579 -22.19 -11.59 8.54
N LYS A 580 -22.93 -10.75 9.26
CA LYS A 580 -23.99 -11.19 10.18
C LYS A 580 -25.11 -10.17 10.13
N ASP A 581 -26.33 -10.62 9.83
CA ASP A 581 -27.51 -9.76 9.72
C ASP A 581 -27.27 -8.54 8.78
N ASP A 582 -26.65 -8.78 7.62
CA ASP A 582 -26.23 -7.74 6.65
C ASP A 582 -25.26 -6.67 7.17
N GLN A 583 -24.60 -6.93 8.30
CA GLN A 583 -23.58 -6.06 8.86
C GLN A 583 -22.19 -6.71 8.80
N PRO A 584 -21.12 -5.92 8.55
CA PRO A 584 -19.76 -6.41 8.61
C PRO A 584 -19.34 -6.54 10.08
N VAL A 585 -19.19 -7.77 10.54
CA VAL A 585 -18.73 -8.14 11.87
C VAL A 585 -17.31 -8.70 11.77
N VAL A 586 -16.48 -8.41 12.77
CA VAL A 586 -15.18 -9.06 12.91
C VAL A 586 -15.32 -10.12 13.99
N GLU A 587 -15.38 -11.38 13.57
CA GLU A 587 -15.30 -12.53 14.45
C GLU A 587 -13.87 -12.62 14.99
N THR A 588 -13.74 -12.57 16.31
CA THR A 588 -12.44 -12.55 16.98
C THR A 588 -12.31 -13.79 17.85
N VAL A 589 -11.23 -14.55 17.65
CA VAL A 589 -10.87 -15.71 18.47
C VAL A 589 -9.58 -15.39 19.20
N MET A 590 -9.65 -15.23 20.52
CA MET A 590 -8.46 -15.07 21.35
C MET A 590 -8.04 -16.43 21.89
N LYS A 591 -6.81 -16.84 21.59
CA LYS A 591 -6.15 -18.03 22.14
C LYS A 591 -5.03 -17.59 23.05
N VAL A 592 -4.94 -18.20 24.21
CA VAL A 592 -3.85 -17.96 25.16
C VAL A 592 -3.28 -19.30 25.58
N VAL A 593 -1.95 -19.39 25.55
CA VAL A 593 -1.18 -20.56 25.95
C VAL A 593 -0.21 -20.13 27.03
N LEU A 594 -0.33 -20.77 28.20
CA LEU A 594 0.65 -20.68 29.29
C LEU A 594 1.58 -21.88 29.19
N ARG A 595 2.88 -21.61 29.30
CA ARG A 595 3.94 -22.61 29.31
C ARG A 595 4.86 -22.32 30.48
N GLU A 596 5.23 -23.37 31.17
CA GLU A 596 6.22 -23.38 32.24
C GLU A 596 7.30 -24.38 31.82
N GLY A 597 8.58 -24.03 32.00
CA GLY A 597 9.67 -24.91 31.61
C GLY A 597 11.00 -24.42 32.16
N SER A 598 12.08 -25.17 31.94
CA SER A 598 13.39 -24.80 32.52
C SER A 598 14.01 -23.51 31.95
N SER A 599 13.45 -23.02 30.83
CA SER A 599 13.73 -21.68 30.30
C SER A 599 12.62 -21.22 29.34
N CYS A 600 12.51 -19.91 29.13
CA CYS A 600 11.58 -19.32 28.16
C CYS A 600 11.83 -19.65 26.68
N ASP A 601 13.02 -20.18 26.35
CA ASP A 601 13.40 -20.52 24.98
C ASP A 601 13.04 -21.97 24.60
N LEU A 602 12.70 -22.80 25.59
CA LEU A 602 12.35 -24.19 25.37
C LEU A 602 10.83 -24.34 25.27
N ASP A 603 10.40 -25.09 24.25
CA ASP A 603 9.02 -25.58 24.14
C ASP A 603 8.81 -26.80 25.06
N GLU A 604 9.26 -26.67 26.31
CA GLU A 604 8.96 -27.62 27.37
C GLU A 604 7.54 -27.34 27.89
N ASP A 605 6.82 -28.43 28.18
CA ASP A 605 5.46 -28.59 28.69
C ASP A 605 4.43 -27.45 28.46
N VAL A 606 3.42 -27.75 27.62
CA VAL A 606 2.21 -26.91 27.51
C VAL A 606 1.31 -27.20 28.71
N GLU A 607 1.24 -26.27 29.64
CA GLU A 607 0.45 -26.46 30.85
C GLU A 607 -1.03 -26.19 30.63
N ARG A 608 -1.36 -25.08 29.95
CA ARG A 608 -2.75 -24.70 29.77
C ARG A 608 -3.02 -23.93 28.48
N ARG A 609 -4.16 -24.23 27.88
CA ARG A 609 -4.72 -23.52 26.73
C ARG A 609 -6.08 -22.96 27.08
N PHE A 610 -6.34 -21.75 26.63
CA PHE A 610 -7.61 -21.09 26.73
C PHE A 610 -7.99 -20.51 25.37
N GLN A 611 -9.29 -20.56 25.05
CA GLN A 611 -9.86 -19.95 23.85
C GLN A 611 -11.18 -19.27 24.21
N THR A 612 -11.37 -18.05 23.74
CA THR A 612 -12.62 -17.30 23.83
C THR A 612 -12.91 -16.62 22.50
N GLU A 613 -14.19 -16.36 22.23
CA GLU A 613 -14.66 -15.86 20.93
C GLU A 613 -15.63 -14.71 21.15
N ALA A 614 -15.54 -13.68 20.31
CA ALA A 614 -16.49 -12.57 20.29
C ALA A 614 -16.72 -12.04 18.88
N ASP A 615 -17.97 -11.63 18.63
CA ASP A 615 -18.37 -10.89 17.43
C ASP A 615 -18.26 -9.39 17.71
N VAL A 616 -17.30 -8.72 17.07
CA VAL A 616 -17.10 -7.27 17.21
C VAL A 616 -17.85 -6.56 16.09
N GLY A 617 -18.97 -5.93 16.44
CA GLY A 617 -19.79 -5.17 15.50
C GLY A 617 -19.13 -3.92 14.90
N PRO A 618 -19.77 -3.27 13.92
CA PRO A 618 -19.30 -2.03 13.29
C PRO A 618 -18.99 -0.93 14.31
N SER A 619 -17.79 -0.34 14.25
CA SER A 619 -17.39 0.76 15.12
C SER A 619 -17.48 0.43 16.62
N VAL A 620 -17.41 -0.85 16.98
CA VAL A 620 -17.42 -1.33 18.35
C VAL A 620 -16.00 -1.63 18.81
N THR A 621 -15.73 -1.34 20.10
CA THR A 621 -14.57 -1.85 20.83
C THR A 621 -15.02 -2.95 21.78
N HIS A 622 -14.40 -4.12 21.70
CA HIS A 622 -14.60 -5.22 22.64
C HIS A 622 -13.39 -5.36 23.55
N LEU A 623 -13.61 -5.61 24.85
CA LEU A 623 -12.56 -5.86 25.83
C LEU A 623 -12.62 -7.33 26.26
N PHE A 624 -11.59 -8.08 25.90
CA PHE A 624 -11.33 -9.39 26.46
C PHE A 624 -10.63 -9.22 27.81
N HIS A 625 -11.19 -9.83 28.85
CA HIS A 625 -10.57 -9.90 30.17
C HIS A 625 -10.59 -11.35 30.65
N GLU A 626 -9.43 -11.98 30.67
CA GLU A 626 -9.30 -13.39 31.04
C GLU A 626 -8.22 -13.62 32.09
N THR A 627 -8.38 -14.67 32.88
CA THR A 627 -7.39 -15.13 33.86
C THR A 627 -7.23 -16.63 33.73
N ILE A 628 -6.00 -17.06 33.46
CA ILE A 628 -5.63 -18.46 33.28
C ILE A 628 -4.65 -18.79 34.38
N VAL A 629 -4.92 -19.87 35.11
CA VAL A 629 -4.09 -20.34 36.23
C VAL A 629 -3.58 -21.72 35.86
N SER A 630 -2.28 -21.97 35.93
CA SER A 630 -1.72 -23.32 35.96
C SER A 630 -1.88 -23.88 37.37
N ASN A 631 -2.13 -25.18 37.48
CA ASN A 631 -2.22 -25.85 38.78
C ASN A 631 -1.27 -27.06 38.82
N GLU A 632 -0.31 -27.14 37.90
CA GLU A 632 0.66 -28.23 37.85
C GLU A 632 1.92 -27.78 38.64
N TRP A 633 2.55 -28.71 39.36
CA TRP A 633 3.83 -28.50 40.09
C TRP A 633 3.89 -27.46 41.23
N ASP A 634 3.08 -27.61 42.30
CA ASP A 634 3.20 -26.85 43.58
C ASP A 634 3.15 -25.29 43.49
N SER A 635 3.13 -24.70 42.29
CA SER A 635 2.94 -23.28 41.96
C SER A 635 1.59 -23.06 41.24
N ASN A 636 1.01 -21.85 41.35
CA ASN A 636 -0.17 -21.42 40.60
C ASN A 636 0.15 -20.25 39.65
N ASP A 637 0.98 -20.52 38.65
CA ASP A 637 1.31 -19.53 37.63
C ASP A 637 0.07 -18.99 36.95
N THR A 638 0.04 -17.68 36.74
CA THR A 638 -1.16 -17.00 36.28
C THR A 638 -0.86 -16.04 35.15
N ILE A 639 -1.64 -16.12 34.06
CA ILE A 639 -1.72 -15.09 33.03
C ILE A 639 -3.04 -14.34 33.18
N LYS A 640 -2.97 -13.01 33.21
CA LYS A 640 -4.13 -12.12 33.11
C LYS A 640 -4.03 -11.32 31.82
N THR A 641 -5.12 -11.23 31.06
CA THR A 641 -5.16 -10.43 29.83
C THR A 641 -6.23 -9.35 29.90
N GLN A 642 -5.93 -8.18 29.34
CA GLN A 642 -6.86 -7.07 29.12
C GLN A 642 -6.62 -6.57 27.69
N ILE A 643 -7.27 -7.21 26.72
CA ILE A 643 -7.05 -6.94 25.29
C ILE A 643 -8.28 -6.27 24.71
N THR A 644 -8.08 -5.10 24.14
CA THR A 644 -9.09 -4.37 23.37
C THR A 644 -8.98 -4.73 21.89
N VAL A 645 -10.11 -5.01 21.26
CA VAL A 645 -10.23 -5.16 19.82
C VAL A 645 -11.23 -4.16 19.29
N THR A 646 -10.83 -3.32 18.34
CA THR A 646 -11.73 -2.35 17.68
C THR A 646 -11.98 -2.77 16.24
N ASN A 647 -13.24 -2.74 15.80
CA ASN A 647 -13.61 -2.92 14.40
C ASN A 647 -14.09 -1.59 13.83
N GLN A 648 -13.35 -0.99 12.90
CA GLN A 648 -13.70 0.28 12.27
C GLN A 648 -13.86 0.10 10.76
N PRO A 649 -14.80 0.82 10.11
CA PRO A 649 -14.79 0.92 8.65
C PRO A 649 -13.48 1.55 8.19
N VAL A 650 -12.89 1.05 7.10
CA VAL A 650 -11.88 1.84 6.41
C VAL A 650 -12.59 3.03 5.79
N GLU A 651 -12.11 4.24 6.09
CA GLU A 651 -12.78 5.49 5.70
C GLU A 651 -13.17 5.43 4.22
N GLY A 652 -14.41 5.79 3.86
CA GLY A 652 -14.95 5.82 2.50
C GLY A 652 -15.03 4.50 1.71
N THR A 653 -14.80 3.32 2.30
CA THR A 653 -15.03 2.03 1.59
C THR A 653 -16.50 1.60 1.64
N ASP A 654 -17.25 2.08 2.63
CA ASP A 654 -18.65 1.66 2.87
C ASP A 654 -19.67 2.44 2.01
N THR A 655 -19.25 3.50 1.30
CA THR A 655 -20.14 4.40 0.53
C THR A 655 -19.80 4.51 -0.95
N LEU A 656 -19.01 3.59 -1.50
CA LEU A 656 -18.61 3.60 -2.92
C LEU A 656 -19.79 3.25 -3.83
N VAL A 657 -20.66 4.25 -4.07
CA VAL A 657 -21.48 4.34 -5.27
C VAL A 657 -20.53 4.81 -6.37
N LEU A 658 -20.07 3.89 -7.22
CA LEU A 658 -19.32 4.27 -8.41
C LEU A 658 -20.19 5.21 -9.27
N PRO A 659 -19.62 6.29 -9.86
CA PRO A 659 -20.36 7.19 -10.73
C PRO A 659 -20.94 6.51 -11.98
#